data_AF-A0A6P2FPW3-F1
#
_entry.id   AF-A0A6P2FPW3-F1
#
_cell.length_a   1.000
_cell.length_b   1.000
_cell.length_c   1.000
_cell.angle_alpha   90.00
_cell.angle_beta   90.00
_cell.angle_gamma   90.00
#
_symmetry.space_group_name_H-M   'P 1'
#
loop_
_entity.id
_entity.type
_entity.pdbx_description
1 polymer ?
#
loop_
_entity_poly.entity_id
_entity_poly.type
_entity_poly.pdbx_seq_one_letter_code
_entity_poly.pdbx_strand_id
1 'polypeptide(L)'
;MHILMSKGSAGEDVDRLRSALAKALGEDAKLFPSLQASGTPIDEDFDAAIRRWQAGVGLIGDGVVGPRCQLLLDLLAIDTSKFELTLNVGHVSRLFPATKPANIARYLPYIEAALGVAELTDRAMILCALGTIRAETEGFVPIAEGQSKFNTPPGGAPFSLYDTRAALGNSRPGDGERYRGRGFVQLTGKDNYTRYGQRIGVPLDAVPDRANAPEVAAVLLALYLSDKASKARQAISSGDFAQARRLVNGGAHGLDRFKDVFERAAVVWPAPRVGVGAARRAAAASGGEAAASRRSTVSRTRRDAADLRDRLFMPSAISLPDDFPPAEEVRQYLPAYARAGLILDQGREGACTGFGLSCVINYLRWVKSGLPRKMESVSPRMLYTLARRHDEYEGENYEGSSCRGALKGWFNHGVCLETDWPYLPEKANPAKYGFATRAAQNTVGIYYRIDTGSITDVQAAIAQHRAVFVSAFTHAGWDAVPTAAAPKRHADLPLIAFDGRRSETGGHAFALIGFNAQGFIVQNSWGKGWGAGGFAVLGYLDWLAHAMDAWVVSLGVPGVIAGQLAAGGSGAAGLTSADRSKWWDTGMAYRHSVVLGNDGRVSRYLTEDEPPRKLQQQACVLPDDWFRKQAAARKRLVLYVHGGLNDEDEAIKRASAMGRYFTGNGCYPLFLVWKTGFLESVTDVIADAFRREPARAGFGEWFSEQTDLLIEKTVGRPAARPLWSEMKENAGLAFAERRGGDLLLDAMQALCANWGEQFELHLIGHSAGSIAIGHLLAALAARKRAGRDGGLSGRVASINLHAPACSVSFANRHYGGDAAVMERLHMEVLTDEIERRDTVGPIYRKSLLYLVSNALEADLHTPILGLDRVNDEGDSGWDGSSDTGEALALWRQAAKASKLEARTHRIEGPRIEVALGADGQPLLQAATHGGFDNDIGLMTRTLERITGGELALPVEDLRGF
;
A
#
# COMPACT_ATOMS: atom_id res chain seq x y z
N MET A 1 31.48 8.38 11.26
CA MET A 1 30.04 8.60 11.14
C MET A 1 29.31 7.65 12.06
N HIS A 2 28.37 8.15 12.86
CA HIS A 2 27.45 7.32 13.64
C HIS A 2 26.71 6.33 12.73
N ILE A 3 26.67 5.05 13.14
CA ILE A 3 26.04 3.97 12.35
C ILE A 3 24.54 4.23 12.18
N LEU A 4 23.88 4.76 13.23
CA LEU A 4 22.48 5.16 13.21
C LEU A 4 22.35 6.57 13.77
N MET A 5 21.50 7.37 13.14
CA MET A 5 21.08 8.69 13.60
C MET A 5 19.55 8.71 13.67
N SER A 6 19.00 9.26 14.74
CA SER A 6 17.56 9.47 14.92
C SER A 6 17.32 10.65 15.85
N LYS A 7 16.05 11.05 16.06
CA LYS A 7 15.67 12.11 17.00
C LYS A 7 16.51 12.11 18.29
N GLY A 8 17.08 13.27 18.63
CA GLY A 8 18.00 13.49 19.75
C GLY A 8 19.49 13.34 19.41
N SER A 9 19.85 12.76 18.26
CA SER A 9 21.25 12.69 17.81
C SER A 9 21.78 14.09 17.51
N ALA A 10 23.06 14.35 17.81
CA ALA A 10 23.73 15.64 17.57
C ALA A 10 25.18 15.42 17.12
N GLY A 11 25.85 16.49 16.68
CA GLY A 11 27.26 16.49 16.30
C GLY A 11 27.51 16.61 14.79
N GLU A 12 28.77 16.49 14.38
CA GLU A 12 29.20 16.77 13.01
C GLU A 12 28.50 15.90 11.95
N ASP A 13 28.27 14.61 12.26
CA ASP A 13 27.56 13.70 11.36
C ASP A 13 26.11 14.13 11.11
N VAL A 14 25.46 14.73 12.12
CA VAL A 14 24.10 15.25 12.00
C VAL A 14 24.07 16.49 11.10
N ASP A 15 25.09 17.35 11.15
CA ASP A 15 25.20 18.50 10.25
C ASP A 15 25.52 18.09 8.80
N ARG A 16 26.28 17.02 8.60
CA ARG A 16 26.47 16.41 7.27
C ARG A 16 25.13 15.86 6.74
N LEU A 17 24.39 15.13 7.57
CA LEU A 17 23.04 14.65 7.24
C LEU A 17 22.11 15.80 6.89
N ARG A 18 22.13 16.88 7.67
CA ARG A 18 21.31 18.08 7.45
C ARG A 18 21.55 18.68 6.07
N SER A 19 22.82 18.85 5.71
CA SER A 19 23.24 19.39 4.41
C SER A 19 22.84 18.48 3.25
N ALA A 20 23.07 17.17 3.39
CA ALA A 20 22.69 16.18 2.37
C ALA A 20 21.17 16.10 2.18
N LEU A 21 20.42 16.14 3.29
CA LEU A 21 18.97 16.10 3.27
C LEU A 21 18.37 17.37 2.65
N ALA A 22 18.87 18.56 3.01
CA ALA A 22 18.45 19.82 2.40
C ALA A 22 18.67 19.80 0.88
N LYS A 23 19.83 19.28 0.43
CA LYS A 23 20.12 19.10 -1.00
C LYS A 23 19.16 18.10 -1.66
N ALA A 24 18.85 16.99 -1.00
CA ALA A 24 17.95 15.96 -1.54
C ALA A 24 16.49 16.42 -1.64
N LEU A 25 16.01 17.19 -0.65
CA LEU A 25 14.66 17.75 -0.62
C LEU A 25 14.50 18.92 -1.60
N GLY A 26 15.58 19.64 -1.92
CA GLY A 26 15.53 20.79 -2.82
C GLY A 26 14.66 21.91 -2.26
N GLU A 27 13.69 22.39 -3.03
CA GLU A 27 12.78 23.47 -2.60
C GLU A 27 11.94 23.10 -1.36
N ASP A 28 11.59 21.81 -1.20
CA ASP A 28 10.83 21.33 -0.04
C ASP A 28 11.62 21.50 1.27
N ALA A 29 12.95 21.66 1.22
CA ALA A 29 13.76 21.91 2.41
C ALA A 29 13.36 23.20 3.14
N LYS A 30 12.79 24.19 2.43
CA LYS A 30 12.29 25.45 3.00
C LYS A 30 11.11 25.25 3.95
N LEU A 31 10.40 24.12 3.82
CA LEU A 31 9.31 23.75 4.72
C LEU A 31 9.80 23.27 6.10
N PHE A 32 11.11 23.06 6.27
CA PHE A 32 11.74 22.53 7.47
C PHE A 32 12.85 23.48 7.96
N PRO A 33 12.50 24.54 8.73
CA PRO A 33 13.45 25.53 9.20
C PRO A 33 14.66 24.92 9.93
N SER A 34 14.49 23.78 10.59
CA SER A 34 15.57 23.11 11.33
C SER A 34 16.70 22.70 10.40
N LEU A 35 16.47 22.48 9.11
CA LEU A 35 17.54 22.18 8.16
C LEU A 35 18.54 23.35 7.95
N GLN A 36 18.23 24.55 8.42
CA GLN A 36 19.12 25.71 8.39
C GLN A 36 19.88 25.92 9.71
N ALA A 37 19.52 25.23 10.79
CA ALA A 37 20.10 25.39 12.12
C ALA A 37 21.25 24.39 12.35
N SER A 38 22.47 24.74 11.94
CA SER A 38 23.66 23.90 12.18
C SER A 38 23.94 23.73 13.68
N GLY A 39 24.50 22.59 14.08
CA GLY A 39 24.92 22.31 15.46
C GLY A 39 23.78 21.95 16.42
N THR A 40 22.52 21.91 15.95
CA THR A 40 21.38 21.45 16.74
C THR A 40 21.20 19.94 16.64
N PRO A 41 20.60 19.29 17.65
CA PRO A 41 20.19 17.89 17.52
C PRO A 41 19.11 17.70 16.45
N ILE A 42 18.85 16.45 16.08
CA ILE A 42 17.64 16.07 15.33
C ILE A 42 16.43 16.27 16.23
N ASP A 43 15.73 17.38 16.05
CA ASP A 43 14.46 17.70 16.69
C ASP A 43 13.26 17.14 15.89
N GLU A 44 12.05 17.47 16.32
CA GLU A 44 10.78 17.06 15.71
C GLU A 44 10.68 17.50 14.23
N ASP A 45 11.13 18.71 13.92
CA ASP A 45 11.03 19.27 12.58
C ASP A 45 12.07 18.66 11.63
N PHE A 46 13.30 18.43 12.09
CA PHE A 46 14.30 17.68 11.34
C PHE A 46 13.90 16.20 11.17
N ASP A 47 13.35 15.54 12.20
CA ASP A 47 12.81 14.18 12.08
C ASP A 47 11.69 14.11 11.01
N ALA A 48 10.80 15.10 10.98
CA ALA A 48 9.78 15.22 9.93
C ALA A 48 10.39 15.36 8.53
N ALA A 49 11.46 16.15 8.37
CA ALA A 49 12.18 16.28 7.11
C ALA A 49 12.80 14.94 6.65
N ILE A 50 13.35 14.16 7.59
CA ILE A 50 13.89 12.82 7.31
C ILE A 50 12.77 11.91 6.80
N ARG A 51 11.63 11.87 7.50
CA ARG A 51 10.47 11.05 7.09
C ARG A 51 9.92 11.46 5.75
N ARG A 52 9.85 12.78 5.48
CA ARG A 52 9.43 13.34 4.19
C ARG A 52 10.31 12.82 3.06
N TRP A 53 11.63 12.86 3.23
CA TRP A 53 12.56 12.33 2.24
C TRP A 53 12.44 10.82 2.10
N GLN A 54 12.49 10.05 3.20
CA GLN A 54 12.38 8.59 3.21
C GLN A 54 11.13 8.13 2.45
N ALA A 55 9.97 8.69 2.77
CA ALA A 55 8.73 8.44 2.06
C ALA A 55 8.83 8.80 0.57
N GLY A 56 9.39 9.96 0.26
CA GLY A 56 9.51 10.48 -1.11
C GLY A 56 10.48 9.70 -2.01
N VAL A 57 11.38 8.89 -1.44
CA VAL A 57 12.24 7.96 -2.19
C VAL A 57 11.73 6.51 -2.15
N GLY A 58 10.67 6.25 -1.40
CA GLY A 58 10.09 4.92 -1.29
C GLY A 58 10.74 4.02 -0.23
N LEU A 59 11.14 4.60 0.91
CA LEU A 59 11.51 3.90 2.15
C LEU A 59 10.41 4.06 3.21
N ILE A 60 10.56 3.39 4.36
CA ILE A 60 9.69 3.62 5.53
C ILE A 60 10.05 4.99 6.12
N GLY A 61 9.08 5.90 6.23
CA GLY A 61 9.25 7.19 6.90
C GLY A 61 9.25 7.07 8.43
N ASP A 62 10.26 6.40 8.99
CA ASP A 62 10.39 6.12 10.42
C ASP A 62 11.32 7.08 11.18
N GLY A 63 11.98 8.00 10.48
CA GLY A 63 12.90 8.99 11.07
C GLY A 63 14.27 8.41 11.43
N VAL A 64 14.54 7.14 11.15
CA VAL A 64 15.82 6.49 11.46
C VAL A 64 16.73 6.50 10.23
N VAL A 65 17.89 7.13 10.36
CA VAL A 65 18.91 7.21 9.31
C VAL A 65 20.05 6.24 9.64
N GLY A 66 20.01 5.05 9.03
CA GLY A 66 21.07 4.05 9.13
C GLY A 66 21.93 3.93 7.88
N PRO A 67 22.73 2.86 7.75
CA PRO A 67 23.64 2.66 6.63
C PRO A 67 22.95 2.75 5.26
N ARG A 68 21.72 2.26 5.13
CA ARG A 68 21.00 2.32 3.85
C ARG A 68 20.63 3.75 3.49
N CYS A 69 20.07 4.52 4.41
CA CYS A 69 19.77 5.93 4.20
C CYS A 69 21.03 6.75 3.92
N GLN A 70 22.12 6.48 4.65
CA GLN A 70 23.40 7.16 4.49
C GLN A 70 24.02 6.93 3.11
N LEU A 71 23.94 5.71 2.56
CA LEU A 71 24.34 5.41 1.17
C LEU A 71 23.51 6.20 0.15
N LEU A 72 22.20 6.34 0.38
CA LEU A 72 21.28 7.02 -0.55
C LEU A 72 21.41 8.55 -0.50
N LEU A 73 21.96 9.09 0.59
CA LEU A 73 22.28 10.50 0.76
C LEU A 73 23.75 10.82 0.45
N ASP A 74 24.50 9.86 -0.10
CA ASP A 74 25.94 9.97 -0.38
C ASP A 74 26.79 10.36 0.85
N LEU A 75 26.33 10.03 2.05
CA LEU A 75 27.04 10.27 3.32
C LEU A 75 28.07 9.17 3.60
N LEU A 76 27.81 7.97 3.09
CA LEU A 76 28.63 6.78 3.26
C LEU A 76 28.85 6.13 1.89
N ALA A 77 30.00 5.47 1.71
CA ALA A 77 30.27 4.62 0.56
C ALA A 77 30.73 3.23 1.03
N ILE A 78 30.20 2.18 0.42
CA ILE A 78 30.63 0.79 0.65
C ILE A 78 31.33 0.30 -0.61
N ASP A 79 32.51 -0.29 -0.43
CA ASP A 79 33.21 -0.96 -1.52
C ASP A 79 32.55 -2.32 -1.81
N THR A 80 31.61 -2.31 -2.76
CA THR A 80 30.89 -3.53 -3.16
C THR A 80 31.79 -4.59 -3.78
N SER A 81 33.03 -4.25 -4.19
CA SER A 81 33.97 -5.24 -4.73
C SER A 81 34.51 -6.20 -3.66
N LYS A 82 34.40 -5.84 -2.37
CA LYS A 82 34.79 -6.69 -1.25
C LYS A 82 33.78 -7.79 -0.91
N PHE A 83 32.58 -7.76 -1.51
CA PHE A 83 31.59 -8.82 -1.31
C PHE A 83 31.96 -10.05 -2.14
N GLU A 84 32.25 -11.17 -1.47
CA GLU A 84 32.55 -12.44 -2.15
C GLU A 84 31.32 -13.02 -2.86
N LEU A 85 30.12 -12.62 -2.44
CA LEU A 85 28.85 -13.02 -3.05
C LEU A 85 28.07 -11.80 -3.53
N THR A 86 27.62 -11.83 -4.78
CA THR A 86 26.67 -10.84 -5.30
C THR A 86 25.29 -11.07 -4.68
N LEU A 87 24.87 -10.15 -3.82
CA LEU A 87 23.54 -10.14 -3.21
C LEU A 87 22.52 -9.47 -4.13
N ASN A 88 21.54 -10.24 -4.57
CA ASN A 88 20.40 -9.75 -5.34
C ASN A 88 19.15 -10.56 -5.03
N VAL A 89 17.98 -10.04 -5.44
CA VAL A 89 16.68 -10.68 -5.18
C VAL A 89 16.64 -12.09 -5.75
N GLY A 90 17.07 -12.29 -7.01
CA GLY A 90 17.00 -13.60 -7.67
C GLY A 90 17.89 -14.69 -7.03
N HIS A 91 19.06 -14.32 -6.49
CA HIS A 91 19.94 -15.20 -5.77
C HIS A 91 19.37 -15.54 -4.40
N VAL A 92 18.96 -14.51 -3.64
CA VAL A 92 18.47 -14.69 -2.27
C VAL A 92 17.13 -15.42 -2.26
N SER A 93 16.21 -15.15 -3.20
CA SER A 93 14.94 -15.90 -3.34
C SER A 93 15.16 -17.41 -3.52
N ARG A 94 16.25 -17.84 -4.17
CA ARG A 94 16.57 -19.28 -4.29
C ARG A 94 17.01 -19.92 -2.98
N LEU A 95 17.53 -19.13 -2.03
CA LEU A 95 17.82 -19.56 -0.66
C LEU A 95 16.59 -19.52 0.25
N PHE A 96 15.55 -18.80 -0.17
CA PHE A 96 14.32 -18.51 0.58
C PHE A 96 13.07 -18.91 -0.25
N PRO A 97 12.88 -20.20 -0.55
CA PRO A 97 11.86 -20.66 -1.51
C PRO A 97 10.42 -20.39 -1.07
N ALA A 98 10.16 -20.26 0.24
CA ALA A 98 8.84 -19.99 0.80
C ALA A 98 8.57 -18.48 1.00
N THR A 99 9.53 -17.62 0.66
CA THR A 99 9.50 -16.20 0.97
C THR A 99 9.07 -15.39 -0.24
N LYS A 100 8.18 -14.41 -0.02
CA LYS A 100 7.76 -13.47 -1.06
C LYS A 100 8.98 -12.66 -1.56
N PRO A 101 9.30 -12.64 -2.87
CA PRO A 101 10.41 -11.85 -3.40
C PRO A 101 10.35 -10.35 -3.05
N ALA A 102 9.15 -9.80 -2.88
CA ALA A 102 8.93 -8.42 -2.45
C ALA A 102 9.56 -8.11 -1.08
N ASN A 103 9.50 -9.03 -0.12
CA ASN A 103 10.12 -8.84 1.19
C ASN A 103 11.66 -8.81 1.07
N ILE A 104 12.22 -9.68 0.23
CA ILE A 104 13.65 -9.70 -0.05
C ILE A 104 14.08 -8.40 -0.74
N ALA A 105 13.39 -7.97 -1.80
CA ALA A 105 13.65 -6.72 -2.51
C ALA A 105 13.65 -5.51 -1.57
N ARG A 106 12.73 -5.50 -0.59
CA ARG A 106 12.59 -4.45 0.41
C ARG A 106 13.72 -4.45 1.44
N TYR A 107 14.02 -5.60 2.05
CA TYR A 107 14.88 -5.67 3.22
C TYR A 107 16.34 -5.97 2.93
N LEU A 108 16.64 -6.65 1.81
CA LEU A 108 18.00 -7.04 1.45
C LEU A 108 18.95 -5.83 1.35
N PRO A 109 18.55 -4.66 0.80
CA PRO A 109 19.44 -3.50 0.76
C PRO A 109 19.84 -2.96 2.14
N TYR A 110 19.00 -3.11 3.17
CA TYR A 110 19.36 -2.75 4.54
C TYR A 110 20.39 -3.73 5.12
N ILE A 111 20.20 -5.03 4.87
CA ILE A 111 21.13 -6.09 5.28
C ILE A 111 22.49 -5.91 4.59
N GLU A 112 22.51 -5.71 3.28
CA GLU A 112 23.73 -5.49 2.49
C GLU A 112 24.51 -4.27 3.02
N ALA A 113 23.82 -3.15 3.26
CA ALA A 113 24.42 -1.95 3.80
C ALA A 113 25.02 -2.18 5.20
N ALA A 114 24.28 -2.83 6.10
CA ALA A 114 24.74 -3.12 7.46
C ALA A 114 25.93 -4.11 7.49
N LEU A 115 25.90 -5.17 6.68
CA LEU A 115 27.02 -6.11 6.55
C LEU A 115 28.27 -5.45 5.98
N GLY A 116 28.10 -4.56 5.00
CA GLY A 116 29.21 -3.82 4.40
C GLY A 116 29.89 -2.88 5.40
N VAL A 117 29.11 -2.13 6.20
CA VAL A 117 29.64 -1.28 7.27
C VAL A 117 30.33 -2.11 8.38
N ALA A 118 29.82 -3.31 8.66
CA ALA A 118 30.41 -4.22 9.65
C ALA A 118 31.59 -5.07 9.10
N GLU A 119 31.97 -4.89 7.84
CA GLU A 119 33.01 -5.67 7.13
C GLU A 119 32.76 -7.19 7.16
N LEU A 120 31.49 -7.60 7.12
CA LEU A 120 31.04 -8.99 7.07
C LEU A 120 30.74 -9.42 5.63
N THR A 121 31.68 -9.17 4.72
CA THR A 121 31.50 -9.30 3.26
C THR A 121 32.01 -10.62 2.69
N ASP A 122 32.60 -11.48 3.51
CA ASP A 122 33.04 -12.82 3.13
C ASP A 122 31.88 -13.82 3.04
N ARG A 123 32.05 -14.88 2.23
CA ARG A 123 31.02 -15.90 1.98
C ARG A 123 30.48 -16.51 3.27
N ALA A 124 31.33 -16.80 4.24
CA ALA A 124 30.90 -17.46 5.48
C ALA A 124 29.96 -16.56 6.28
N MET A 125 30.31 -15.28 6.44
CA MET A 125 29.50 -14.34 7.22
C MET A 125 28.23 -13.89 6.48
N ILE A 126 28.27 -13.74 5.16
CA ILE A 126 27.06 -13.48 4.36
C ILE A 126 26.05 -14.63 4.50
N LEU A 127 26.51 -15.87 4.35
CA LEU A 127 25.63 -17.04 4.50
C LEU A 127 25.20 -17.25 5.96
N CYS A 128 26.02 -16.90 6.93
CA CYS A 128 25.65 -16.90 8.35
C CYS A 128 24.50 -15.91 8.63
N ALA A 129 24.56 -14.70 8.05
CA ALA A 129 23.51 -13.70 8.16
C ALA A 129 22.20 -14.16 7.50
N LEU A 130 22.25 -14.65 6.26
CA LEU A 130 21.07 -15.17 5.55
C LEU A 130 20.50 -16.42 6.23
N GLY A 131 21.36 -17.32 6.72
CA GLY A 131 20.96 -18.48 7.51
C GLY A 131 20.26 -18.09 8.81
N THR A 132 20.76 -17.06 9.50
CA THR A 132 20.14 -16.52 10.72
C THR A 132 18.77 -15.95 10.41
N ILE A 133 18.65 -15.09 9.39
CA ILE A 133 17.38 -14.54 8.94
C ILE A 133 16.39 -15.66 8.59
N ARG A 134 16.83 -16.73 7.90
CA ARG A 134 15.93 -17.84 7.56
C ARG A 134 15.48 -18.66 8.76
N ALA A 135 16.35 -18.83 9.74
CA ALA A 135 16.04 -19.57 10.96
C ALA A 135 15.07 -18.79 11.88
N GLU A 136 15.31 -17.49 12.04
CA GLU A 136 14.53 -16.62 12.96
C GLU A 136 13.28 -16.06 12.28
N THR A 137 13.40 -15.64 11.03
CA THR A 137 12.43 -14.80 10.32
C THR A 137 12.31 -15.23 8.85
N GLU A 138 11.86 -16.45 8.57
CA GLU A 138 11.79 -17.00 7.20
C GLU A 138 11.03 -16.10 6.21
N GLY A 139 10.11 -15.26 6.70
CA GLY A 139 9.45 -14.23 5.90
C GLY A 139 10.36 -13.12 5.37
N PHE A 140 11.64 -13.06 5.78
CA PHE A 140 12.62 -12.00 5.47
C PHE A 140 12.12 -10.61 5.90
N VAL A 141 11.51 -10.54 7.08
CA VAL A 141 10.92 -9.35 7.69
C VAL A 141 11.38 -9.31 9.14
N PRO A 142 11.76 -8.16 9.71
CA PRO A 142 12.03 -8.06 11.13
C PRO A 142 10.72 -8.23 11.92
N ILE A 143 10.67 -9.19 12.84
CA ILE A 143 9.46 -9.52 13.60
C ILE A 143 9.71 -9.47 15.10
N ALA A 144 8.64 -9.20 15.84
CA ALA A 144 8.60 -9.50 17.27
C ALA A 144 8.27 -10.99 17.48
N GLU A 145 8.89 -11.59 18.47
CA GLU A 145 8.56 -12.92 18.96
C GLU A 145 7.07 -12.98 19.34
N GLY A 146 6.39 -14.05 18.94
CA GLY A 146 5.00 -14.32 19.32
C GLY A 146 4.90 -15.11 20.63
N GLN A 147 3.71 -15.14 21.23
CA GLN A 147 3.46 -15.98 22.40
C GLN A 147 3.63 -17.46 22.05
N SER A 148 4.28 -18.20 22.93
CA SER A 148 4.53 -19.63 22.78
C SER A 148 4.61 -20.30 24.16
N LYS A 149 4.52 -21.63 24.19
CA LYS A 149 4.76 -22.42 25.40
C LYS A 149 6.15 -22.23 26.03
N PHE A 150 7.10 -21.66 25.28
CA PHE A 150 8.48 -21.43 25.73
C PHE A 150 8.68 -20.06 26.38
N ASN A 151 7.76 -19.13 26.15
CA ASN A 151 7.81 -17.79 26.73
C ASN A 151 6.60 -17.47 27.63
N THR A 152 5.51 -18.23 27.50
CA THR A 152 4.27 -18.03 28.24
C THR A 152 3.80 -19.37 28.84
N PRO A 153 3.53 -19.45 30.14
CA PRO A 153 2.96 -20.66 30.73
C PRO A 153 1.46 -20.77 30.39
N PRO A 154 0.88 -21.98 30.39
CA PRO A 154 -0.56 -22.14 30.16
C PRO A 154 -1.40 -21.29 31.13
N GLY A 155 -2.27 -20.44 30.59
CA GLY A 155 -3.13 -19.52 31.38
C GLY A 155 -2.40 -18.34 32.04
N GLY A 156 -1.09 -18.18 31.81
CA GLY A 156 -0.31 -17.08 32.36
C GLY A 156 -0.32 -15.82 31.49
N ALA A 157 0.20 -14.72 32.06
CA ALA A 157 0.38 -13.47 31.30
C ALA A 157 1.39 -13.67 30.15
N PRO A 158 1.20 -12.99 29.00
CA PRO A 158 2.11 -13.07 27.86
C PRO A 158 3.58 -12.86 28.26
N PHE A 159 4.47 -13.72 27.78
CA PHE A 159 5.92 -13.66 28.01
C PHE A 159 6.37 -13.77 29.48
N SER A 160 5.49 -14.15 30.40
CA SER A 160 5.80 -14.18 31.83
C SER A 160 6.87 -15.20 32.23
N LEU A 161 7.22 -16.18 31.39
CA LEU A 161 8.40 -17.03 31.64
C LEU A 161 9.72 -16.28 31.50
N TYR A 162 9.70 -15.09 30.89
CA TYR A 162 10.86 -14.20 30.82
C TYR A 162 10.89 -13.18 31.95
N ASP A 163 9.79 -13.01 32.68
CA ASP A 163 9.74 -12.11 33.82
C ASP A 163 10.75 -12.58 34.87
N THR A 164 11.50 -11.64 35.46
CA THR A 164 12.51 -11.89 36.50
C THR A 164 13.68 -12.81 36.11
N ARG A 165 13.83 -13.18 34.84
CA ARG A 165 14.95 -14.01 34.38
C ARG A 165 16.25 -13.23 34.42
N ALA A 166 17.06 -13.47 35.46
CA ALA A 166 18.33 -12.77 35.69
C ALA A 166 19.31 -12.82 34.50
N ALA A 167 19.36 -13.95 33.77
CA ALA A 167 20.21 -14.09 32.57
C ALA A 167 19.79 -13.16 31.39
N LEU A 168 18.60 -12.57 31.46
CA LEU A 168 18.08 -11.60 30.49
C LEU A 168 18.11 -10.16 31.04
N GLY A 169 18.53 -9.95 32.29
CA GLY A 169 18.42 -8.66 32.99
C GLY A 169 17.00 -8.26 33.38
N ASN A 170 16.03 -9.13 33.17
CA ASN A 170 14.62 -8.87 33.51
C ASN A 170 14.45 -8.98 35.03
N SER A 171 13.72 -8.04 35.61
CA SER A 171 13.71 -7.81 37.07
C SER A 171 12.31 -7.76 37.69
N ARG A 172 11.27 -7.57 36.88
CA ARG A 172 9.88 -7.44 37.35
C ARG A 172 8.86 -8.05 36.37
N PRO A 173 7.63 -8.32 36.82
CA PRO A 173 6.53 -8.69 35.93
C PRO A 173 6.35 -7.68 34.79
N GLY A 174 6.10 -8.17 33.58
CA GLY A 174 5.95 -7.37 32.37
C GLY A 174 7.27 -6.98 31.68
N ASP A 175 8.43 -7.21 32.30
CA ASP A 175 9.72 -7.04 31.60
C ASP A 175 9.87 -8.07 30.46
N GLY A 176 9.31 -9.27 30.61
CA GLY A 176 9.32 -10.31 29.59
C GLY A 176 8.64 -9.87 28.30
N GLU A 177 7.44 -9.31 28.40
CA GLU A 177 6.70 -8.78 27.24
C GLU A 177 7.38 -7.54 26.67
N ARG A 178 7.85 -6.64 27.54
CA ARG A 178 8.53 -5.40 27.13
C ARG A 178 9.80 -5.69 26.33
N TYR A 179 10.65 -6.60 26.79
CA TYR A 179 11.94 -6.95 26.20
C TYR A 179 11.94 -8.32 25.49
N ARG A 180 10.81 -8.73 24.90
CA ARG A 180 10.71 -9.93 24.06
C ARG A 180 11.59 -9.85 22.81
N GLY A 181 11.82 -10.99 22.14
CA GLY A 181 12.62 -11.06 20.92
C GLY A 181 12.12 -10.11 19.82
N ARG A 182 13.02 -9.36 19.17
CA ARG A 182 12.72 -8.47 18.02
C ARG A 182 13.87 -8.45 17.01
N GLY A 183 13.56 -8.17 15.74
CA GLY A 183 14.52 -7.98 14.66
C GLY A 183 14.82 -9.23 13.82
N PHE A 184 15.79 -9.12 12.91
CA PHE A 184 16.29 -10.24 12.09
C PHE A 184 17.11 -11.25 12.90
N VAL A 185 17.81 -10.76 13.92
CA VAL A 185 18.36 -11.56 15.01
C VAL A 185 17.49 -11.25 16.23
N GLN A 186 16.86 -12.27 16.82
CA GLN A 186 15.92 -12.07 17.93
C GLN A 186 16.66 -11.52 19.17
N LEU A 187 16.61 -10.19 19.33
CA LEU A 187 17.18 -9.49 20.47
C LEU A 187 16.23 -9.61 21.66
N THR A 188 16.60 -10.38 22.69
CA THR A 188 15.72 -10.69 23.83
C THR A 188 16.38 -10.32 25.17
N GLY A 189 15.63 -9.72 26.08
CA GLY A 189 16.04 -9.40 27.45
C GLY A 189 16.59 -7.98 27.63
N LYS A 190 16.22 -7.34 28.75
CA LYS A 190 16.61 -5.97 29.11
C LYS A 190 18.11 -5.68 28.96
N ASP A 191 18.97 -6.62 29.35
CA ASP A 191 20.43 -6.45 29.24
C ASP A 191 20.88 -6.29 27.78
N ASN A 192 20.30 -7.08 26.87
CA ASN A 192 20.62 -7.00 25.45
C ASN A 192 20.08 -5.70 24.83
N TYR A 193 18.85 -5.30 25.17
CA TYR A 193 18.29 -4.02 24.72
C TYR A 193 19.13 -2.83 25.18
N THR A 194 19.59 -2.85 26.44
CA THR A 194 20.44 -1.80 27.01
C THR A 194 21.81 -1.78 26.33
N ARG A 195 22.49 -2.93 26.26
CA ARG A 195 23.84 -3.06 25.70
C ARG A 195 23.90 -2.66 24.23
N TYR A 196 23.01 -3.22 23.41
CA TYR A 196 23.01 -2.93 21.98
C TYR A 196 22.45 -1.55 21.69
N GLY A 197 21.45 -1.08 22.45
CA GLY A 197 20.93 0.28 22.34
C GLY A 197 22.02 1.35 22.51
N GLN A 198 22.85 1.21 23.55
CA GLN A 198 24.00 2.11 23.77
C GLN A 198 25.01 2.06 22.62
N ARG A 199 25.35 0.87 22.11
CA ARG A 199 26.32 0.71 21.02
C ARG A 199 25.88 1.33 19.70
N ILE A 200 24.56 1.34 19.44
CA ILE A 200 24.01 1.86 18.20
C ILE A 200 23.47 3.29 18.33
N GLY A 201 23.51 3.89 19.52
CA GLY A 201 22.98 5.23 19.76
C GLY A 201 21.45 5.32 19.71
N VAL A 202 20.74 4.22 19.95
CA VAL A 202 19.27 4.19 20.00
C VAL A 202 18.83 3.67 21.37
N PRO A 203 18.02 4.41 22.15
CA PRO A 203 17.61 3.99 23.51
C PRO A 203 16.55 2.89 23.45
N LEU A 204 16.98 1.68 23.09
CA LEU A 204 16.11 0.51 22.90
C LEU A 204 15.48 0.01 24.21
N ASP A 205 16.05 0.31 25.36
CA ASP A 205 15.46 0.03 26.67
C ASP A 205 14.22 0.91 26.96
N ALA A 206 14.26 2.17 26.52
CA ALA A 206 13.14 3.08 26.57
C ALA A 206 12.08 2.76 25.49
N VAL A 207 12.52 2.43 24.28
CA VAL A 207 11.65 2.22 23.11
C VAL A 207 11.99 0.89 22.39
N PRO A 208 11.70 -0.28 22.99
CA PRO A 208 12.14 -1.58 22.47
C PRO A 208 11.58 -1.93 21.09
N ASP A 209 10.41 -1.41 20.72
CA ASP A 209 9.82 -1.68 19.41
C ASP A 209 10.65 -1.14 18.24
N ARG A 210 11.55 -0.18 18.47
CA ARG A 210 12.50 0.30 17.46
C ARG A 210 13.47 -0.78 16.98
N ALA A 211 13.65 -1.87 17.72
CA ALA A 211 14.45 -3.01 17.27
C ALA A 211 13.90 -3.69 16.00
N ASN A 212 12.62 -3.45 15.65
CA ASN A 212 12.02 -3.92 14.40
C ASN A 212 12.09 -2.90 13.25
N ALA A 213 12.58 -1.67 13.48
CA ALA A 213 12.80 -0.73 12.38
C ALA A 213 13.86 -1.29 11.43
N PRO A 214 13.71 -1.19 10.08
CA PRO A 214 14.55 -1.93 9.13
C PRO A 214 16.05 -1.66 9.30
N GLU A 215 16.42 -0.38 9.43
CA GLU A 215 17.81 0.06 9.65
C GLU A 215 18.36 -0.48 10.98
N VAL A 216 17.58 -0.38 12.05
CA VAL A 216 17.96 -0.86 13.38
C VAL A 216 18.13 -2.38 13.38
N ALA A 217 17.17 -3.12 12.85
CA ALA A 217 17.18 -4.58 12.79
C ALA A 217 18.37 -5.10 11.97
N ALA A 218 18.69 -4.46 10.85
CA ALA A 218 19.83 -4.83 10.00
C ALA A 218 21.17 -4.56 10.71
N VAL A 219 21.31 -3.41 11.35
CA VAL A 219 22.50 -3.06 12.15
C VAL A 219 22.66 -3.99 13.34
N LEU A 220 21.57 -4.33 14.05
CA LEU A 220 21.59 -5.30 15.15
C LEU A 220 22.07 -6.67 14.67
N LEU A 221 21.57 -7.17 13.53
CA LEU A 221 22.05 -8.41 12.93
C LEU A 221 23.56 -8.37 12.66
N ALA A 222 24.02 -7.34 11.96
CA ALA A 222 25.43 -7.21 11.58
C ALA A 222 26.34 -7.09 12.81
N LEU A 223 25.98 -6.28 13.81
CA LEU A 223 26.76 -6.11 15.03
C LEU A 223 26.79 -7.38 15.89
N TYR A 224 25.65 -8.06 16.02
CA TYR A 224 25.59 -9.32 16.77
C TYR A 224 26.50 -10.38 16.13
N LEU A 225 26.48 -10.49 14.80
CA LEU A 225 27.36 -11.42 14.08
C LEU A 225 28.82 -11.00 14.14
N SER A 226 29.12 -9.71 14.10
CA SER A 226 30.47 -9.17 14.22
C SER A 226 31.11 -9.58 15.56
N ASP A 227 30.37 -9.50 16.67
CA ASP A 227 30.81 -9.95 18.00
C ASP A 227 31.23 -11.44 18.03
N LYS A 228 30.76 -12.25 17.08
CA LYS A 228 31.00 -13.71 16.99
C LYS A 228 31.79 -14.13 15.75
N ALA A 229 32.21 -13.19 14.90
CA ALA A 229 32.61 -13.48 13.53
C ALA A 229 33.78 -14.46 13.43
N SER A 230 34.83 -14.31 14.24
CA SER A 230 35.98 -15.23 14.23
C SER A 230 35.58 -16.68 14.53
N LYS A 231 34.80 -16.90 15.60
CA LYS A 231 34.31 -18.23 15.99
C LYS A 231 33.30 -18.78 14.99
N ALA A 232 32.43 -17.94 14.46
CA ALA A 232 31.45 -18.33 13.45
C ALA A 232 32.13 -18.79 12.15
N ARG A 233 33.13 -18.04 11.67
CA ARG A 233 33.95 -18.43 10.50
C ARG A 233 34.61 -19.79 10.72
N GLN A 234 35.23 -19.99 11.88
CA GLN A 234 35.86 -21.27 12.22
C GLN A 234 34.86 -22.44 12.21
N ALA A 235 33.70 -22.27 12.84
CA ALA A 235 32.67 -23.29 12.89
C ALA A 235 32.13 -23.63 11.48
N ILE A 236 31.86 -22.61 10.67
CA ILE A 236 31.38 -22.76 9.29
C ILE A 236 32.44 -23.45 8.42
N SER A 237 33.72 -23.05 8.53
CA SER A 237 34.81 -23.67 7.76
C SER A 237 35.00 -25.16 8.09
N SER A 238 34.68 -25.56 9.32
CA SER A 238 34.75 -26.95 9.78
C SER A 238 33.46 -27.75 9.49
N GLY A 239 32.44 -27.13 8.88
CA GLY A 239 31.12 -27.75 8.65
C GLY A 239 30.26 -27.90 9.91
N ASP A 240 30.66 -27.31 11.05
CA ASP A 240 29.92 -27.36 12.32
C ASP A 240 28.86 -26.26 12.38
N PHE A 241 27.79 -26.43 11.60
CA PHE A 241 26.68 -25.49 11.57
C PHE A 241 25.90 -25.44 12.89
N ALA A 242 25.94 -26.51 13.70
CA ALA A 242 25.31 -26.53 15.01
C ALA A 242 26.02 -25.55 15.97
N GLN A 243 27.35 -25.56 15.99
CA GLN A 243 28.12 -24.61 16.77
C GLN A 243 27.95 -23.17 16.24
N ALA A 244 27.97 -22.98 14.92
CA ALA A 244 27.70 -21.67 14.32
C ALA A 244 26.34 -21.12 14.76
N ARG A 245 25.29 -21.97 14.78
CA ARG A 245 23.95 -21.57 15.21
C ARG A 245 23.87 -21.26 16.71
N ARG A 246 24.51 -22.07 17.56
CA ARG A 246 24.59 -21.83 19.01
C ARG A 246 25.25 -20.50 19.36
N LEU A 247 26.25 -20.07 18.58
CA LEU A 247 26.89 -18.76 18.79
C LEU A 247 25.94 -17.58 18.58
N VAL A 248 24.91 -17.74 17.74
CA VAL A 248 23.95 -16.69 17.40
C VAL A 248 22.71 -16.72 18.29
N ASN A 249 22.11 -17.89 18.52
CA ASN A 249 20.82 -18.02 19.22
C ASN A 249 20.95 -18.58 20.65
N GLY A 250 22.14 -18.98 21.08
CA GLY A 250 22.35 -19.68 22.36
C GLY A 250 21.89 -21.14 22.35
N GLY A 251 21.36 -21.64 21.23
CA GLY A 251 20.87 -23.01 21.04
C GLY A 251 20.92 -23.45 19.57
N ALA A 252 20.29 -24.60 19.26
CA ALA A 252 20.23 -25.15 17.90
C ALA A 252 18.84 -25.00 17.24
N HIS A 253 17.97 -24.14 17.76
CA HIS A 253 16.66 -23.89 17.18
C HIS A 253 16.78 -23.33 15.76
N GLY A 254 16.04 -23.93 14.82
CA GLY A 254 16.08 -23.57 13.40
C GLY A 254 17.33 -24.04 12.65
N LEU A 255 18.10 -24.99 13.19
CA LEU A 255 19.33 -25.49 12.56
C LEU A 255 19.12 -26.01 11.13
N ASP A 256 18.03 -26.74 10.87
CA ASP A 256 17.76 -27.28 9.53
C ASP A 256 17.60 -26.16 8.49
N ARG A 257 16.85 -25.10 8.84
CA ARG A 257 16.68 -23.91 7.99
C ARG A 257 17.99 -23.17 7.79
N PHE A 258 18.78 -23.02 8.86
CA PHE A 258 20.11 -22.39 8.80
C PHE A 258 21.05 -23.16 7.86
N LYS A 259 21.13 -24.49 8.01
CA LYS A 259 21.97 -25.38 7.20
C LYS A 259 21.54 -25.40 5.73
N ASP A 260 20.24 -25.47 5.46
CA ASP A 260 19.69 -25.50 4.09
C ASP A 260 20.07 -24.24 3.28
N VAL A 261 20.34 -23.09 3.92
CA VAL A 261 20.91 -21.92 3.22
C VAL A 261 22.28 -22.22 2.62
N PHE A 262 23.17 -22.91 3.36
CA PHE A 262 24.50 -23.25 2.87
C PHE A 262 24.43 -24.30 1.74
N GLU A 263 23.53 -25.28 1.86
CA GLU A 263 23.30 -26.30 0.84
C GLU A 263 22.79 -25.67 -0.47
N ARG A 264 21.78 -24.80 -0.40
CA ARG A 264 21.27 -24.06 -1.56
C ARG A 264 22.31 -23.11 -2.14
N ALA A 265 23.11 -22.46 -1.29
CA ALA A 265 24.16 -21.54 -1.73
C ALA A 265 25.27 -22.24 -2.53
N ALA A 266 25.48 -23.54 -2.34
CA ALA A 266 26.41 -24.32 -3.17
C ALA A 266 25.92 -24.48 -4.63
N VAL A 267 24.60 -24.45 -4.84
CA VAL A 267 23.97 -24.50 -6.17
C VAL A 267 23.90 -23.10 -6.79
N VAL A 268 23.53 -22.09 -5.99
CA VAL A 268 23.39 -20.70 -6.44
C VAL A 268 24.74 -20.07 -6.78
N TRP A 269 25.75 -20.30 -5.94
CA TRP A 269 27.13 -19.83 -6.11
C TRP A 269 28.12 -20.99 -6.01
N PRO A 270 28.30 -21.77 -7.09
CA PRO A 270 29.25 -22.88 -7.11
C PRO A 270 30.67 -22.35 -6.94
N ALA A 271 31.47 -23.03 -6.11
CA ALA A 271 32.87 -22.69 -5.94
C ALA A 271 33.64 -22.88 -7.27
N PRO A 272 34.68 -22.07 -7.55
CA PRO A 272 35.58 -22.31 -8.66
C PRO A 272 36.15 -23.74 -8.54
N ARG A 273 36.00 -24.57 -9.57
CA ARG A 273 36.61 -25.91 -9.57
C ARG A 273 38.13 -25.75 -9.61
N VAL A 274 38.79 -26.03 -8.48
CA VAL A 274 40.24 -26.19 -8.42
C VAL A 274 40.61 -27.34 -9.36
N GLY A 275 41.58 -27.10 -10.24
CA GLY A 275 41.84 -27.92 -11.41
C GLY A 275 42.17 -29.38 -11.10
N VAL A 276 41.34 -30.29 -11.63
CA VAL A 276 41.78 -31.63 -12.03
C VAL A 276 42.11 -31.56 -13.53
N GLY A 277 43.06 -30.69 -13.85
CA GLY A 277 43.63 -30.53 -15.19
C GLY A 277 44.65 -31.63 -15.46
N ALA A 278 44.20 -32.87 -15.63
CA ALA A 278 45.04 -33.94 -16.18
C ALA A 278 44.23 -35.05 -16.87
N ALA A 279 42.97 -35.31 -16.47
CA ALA A 279 42.22 -36.46 -17.01
C ALA A 279 41.34 -36.14 -18.24
N ARG A 280 41.12 -34.86 -18.60
CA ARG A 280 40.24 -34.48 -19.74
C ARG A 280 40.97 -34.24 -21.06
N ARG A 281 42.31 -34.27 -21.10
CA ARG A 281 43.07 -34.13 -22.35
C ARG A 281 43.08 -35.38 -23.24
N ALA A 282 42.56 -36.52 -22.76
CA ALA A 282 42.46 -37.75 -23.55
C ALA A 282 41.10 -37.95 -24.25
N ALA A 283 40.07 -37.15 -23.93
CA ALA A 283 38.71 -37.31 -24.49
C ALA A 283 38.31 -36.22 -25.52
N ALA A 284 39.19 -35.24 -25.77
CA ALA A 284 38.92 -34.10 -26.67
C ALA A 284 39.48 -34.29 -28.10
N ALA A 285 39.86 -35.52 -28.48
CA ALA A 285 40.40 -35.83 -29.79
C ALA A 285 39.38 -36.50 -30.75
N SER A 286 38.08 -36.47 -30.45
CA SER A 286 37.05 -36.97 -31.37
C SER A 286 35.78 -36.12 -31.35
N GLY A 287 35.69 -35.22 -32.33
CA GLY A 287 34.46 -34.87 -33.06
C GLY A 287 33.32 -34.18 -32.32
N GLY A 288 33.08 -32.90 -32.65
CA GLY A 288 31.79 -32.23 -32.40
C GLY A 288 31.95 -30.71 -32.36
N GLU A 289 31.42 -30.03 -33.37
CA GLU A 289 31.43 -28.57 -33.55
C GLU A 289 31.05 -27.80 -32.28
N ALA A 290 31.77 -26.71 -32.02
CA ALA A 290 31.53 -25.79 -30.92
C ALA A 290 30.19 -25.07 -31.11
N ALA A 291 29.17 -25.51 -30.39
CA ALA A 291 27.91 -24.79 -30.23
C ALA A 291 28.18 -23.43 -29.56
N ALA A 292 27.81 -22.36 -30.26
CA ALA A 292 27.86 -20.98 -29.76
C ALA A 292 27.10 -20.86 -28.42
N SER A 293 27.71 -20.14 -27.48
CA SER A 293 27.15 -19.76 -26.18
C SER A 293 25.73 -19.17 -26.31
N ARG A 294 24.71 -19.89 -25.83
CA ARG A 294 23.31 -19.45 -25.75
C ARG A 294 23.20 -18.14 -24.94
N ARG A 295 22.75 -17.04 -25.58
CA ARG A 295 22.32 -15.81 -24.91
C ARG A 295 20.93 -16.02 -24.30
N SER A 296 20.80 -16.65 -23.13
CA SER A 296 19.46 -16.79 -22.51
C SER A 296 19.07 -15.51 -21.75
N THR A 297 18.37 -14.60 -22.41
CA THR A 297 17.62 -13.49 -21.77
C THR A 297 16.34 -14.05 -21.12
N VAL A 298 16.00 -13.60 -19.92
CA VAL A 298 14.84 -14.11 -19.18
C VAL A 298 13.63 -13.24 -19.46
N SER A 299 12.59 -13.82 -20.06
CA SER A 299 11.34 -13.14 -20.38
C SER A 299 10.16 -13.79 -19.65
N ARG A 300 9.35 -12.99 -18.95
CA ARG A 300 8.28 -13.49 -18.06
C ARG A 300 7.00 -12.64 -18.05
N THR A 301 6.54 -12.14 -19.20
CA THR A 301 5.23 -11.47 -19.29
C THR A 301 4.09 -12.50 -19.27
N ARG A 302 2.96 -12.16 -18.65
CA ARG A 302 1.71 -12.95 -18.69
C ARG A 302 0.66 -12.25 -19.56
N ARG A 303 -0.25 -13.07 -20.13
CA ARG A 303 -1.43 -12.61 -20.87
C ARG A 303 -2.37 -11.84 -19.93
N ASP A 304 -2.98 -10.74 -20.36
CA ASP A 304 -3.96 -10.01 -19.55
C ASP A 304 -5.23 -10.87 -19.31
N ALA A 305 -5.77 -10.88 -18.08
CA ALA A 305 -7.06 -11.53 -17.81
C ALA A 305 -8.19 -10.80 -18.54
N ALA A 306 -9.31 -11.47 -18.83
CA ALA A 306 -10.44 -10.80 -19.48
C ALA A 306 -11.06 -9.74 -18.55
N ASP A 307 -11.17 -8.49 -19.00
CA ASP A 307 -11.86 -7.40 -18.30
C ASP A 307 -12.80 -6.71 -19.30
N LEU A 308 -14.12 -6.77 -19.03
CA LEU A 308 -15.15 -6.21 -19.91
C LEU A 308 -15.12 -4.67 -19.98
N ARG A 309 -14.34 -4.01 -19.11
CA ARG A 309 -14.18 -2.55 -19.09
C ARG A 309 -13.07 -2.06 -20.01
N ASP A 310 -12.26 -2.97 -20.58
CA ASP A 310 -11.27 -2.62 -21.57
C ASP A 310 -11.94 -1.97 -22.78
N ARG A 311 -11.52 -0.74 -23.12
CA ARG A 311 -12.03 -0.05 -24.30
C ARG A 311 -11.33 -0.61 -25.53
N LEU A 312 -12.10 -1.14 -26.47
CA LEU A 312 -11.57 -1.63 -27.75
C LEU A 312 -11.16 -0.47 -28.65
N PHE A 313 -10.04 -0.62 -29.34
CA PHE A 313 -9.60 0.28 -30.39
C PHE A 313 -10.44 0.06 -31.64
N MET A 314 -11.12 1.11 -32.10
CA MET A 314 -11.88 1.11 -33.35
C MET A 314 -11.12 1.97 -34.36
N PRO A 315 -10.44 1.37 -35.36
CA PRO A 315 -9.62 2.13 -36.29
C PRO A 315 -10.48 3.03 -37.17
N SER A 316 -9.94 4.20 -37.52
CA SER A 316 -10.52 5.04 -38.58
C SER A 316 -10.51 4.30 -39.92
N ALA A 317 -11.59 4.44 -40.70
CA ALA A 317 -11.71 3.86 -42.03
C ALA A 317 -10.80 4.59 -43.03
N ILE A 318 -9.52 4.20 -43.08
CA ILE A 318 -8.52 4.72 -44.01
C ILE A 318 -7.86 3.57 -44.78
N SER A 319 -7.42 3.83 -46.01
CA SER A 319 -6.56 2.90 -46.74
C SER A 319 -5.18 2.88 -46.10
N LEU A 320 -4.70 1.69 -45.73
CA LEU A 320 -3.37 1.51 -45.18
C LEU A 320 -2.32 1.50 -46.29
N PRO A 321 -1.10 2.02 -46.05
CA PRO A 321 0.01 1.87 -46.98
C PRO A 321 0.51 0.41 -47.03
N ASP A 322 1.26 0.06 -48.08
CA ASP A 322 1.87 -1.27 -48.21
C ASP A 322 2.95 -1.54 -47.14
N ASP A 323 3.63 -0.47 -46.70
CA ASP A 323 4.63 -0.49 -45.65
C ASP A 323 4.59 0.79 -44.80
N PHE A 324 4.91 0.64 -43.51
CA PHE A 324 5.00 1.73 -42.56
C PHE A 324 6.14 1.49 -41.55
N PRO A 325 6.94 2.50 -41.16
CA PRO A 325 6.97 3.86 -41.72
C PRO A 325 7.33 3.87 -43.22
N PRO A 326 7.02 4.94 -43.96
CA PRO A 326 7.45 5.08 -45.35
C PRO A 326 8.97 4.94 -45.49
N ALA A 327 9.45 4.46 -46.64
CA ALA A 327 10.87 4.17 -46.87
C ALA A 327 11.84 5.31 -46.51
N GLU A 328 11.46 6.58 -46.72
CA GLU A 328 12.28 7.73 -46.33
C GLU A 328 12.35 7.90 -44.81
N GLU A 329 11.23 7.69 -44.11
CA GLU A 329 11.23 7.68 -42.65
C GLU A 329 12.04 6.49 -42.10
N VAL A 330 11.98 5.29 -42.70
CA VAL A 330 12.84 4.17 -42.27
C VAL A 330 14.32 4.53 -42.39
N ARG A 331 14.72 5.14 -43.51
CA ARG A 331 16.09 5.58 -43.77
C ARG A 331 16.59 6.58 -42.74
N GLN A 332 15.72 7.50 -42.31
CA GLN A 332 16.07 8.55 -41.36
C GLN A 332 15.93 8.08 -39.90
N TYR A 333 14.81 7.46 -39.55
CA TYR A 333 14.36 7.27 -38.18
C TYR A 333 15.05 6.11 -37.51
N LEU A 334 15.07 4.91 -38.12
CA LEU A 334 15.61 3.72 -37.43
C LEU A 334 17.12 3.87 -37.11
N PRO A 335 17.98 4.35 -38.02
CA PRO A 335 19.37 4.63 -37.68
C PRO A 335 19.54 5.77 -36.68
N ALA A 336 18.71 6.82 -36.75
CA ALA A 336 18.78 7.95 -35.82
C ALA A 336 18.35 7.53 -34.41
N TYR A 337 17.28 6.76 -34.28
CA TYR A 337 16.78 6.23 -33.02
C TYR A 337 17.77 5.28 -32.36
N ALA A 338 18.39 4.38 -33.15
CA ALA A 338 19.47 3.51 -32.67
C ALA A 338 20.67 4.32 -32.13
N ARG A 339 20.95 5.51 -32.67
CA ARG A 339 21.98 6.43 -32.15
C ARG A 339 21.52 7.27 -30.96
N ALA A 340 20.22 7.52 -30.82
CA ALA A 340 19.64 8.36 -29.77
C ALA A 340 19.80 7.80 -28.34
N GLY A 341 20.17 6.52 -28.21
CA GLY A 341 20.38 5.86 -26.92
C GLY A 341 19.12 5.23 -26.32
N LEU A 342 18.09 4.99 -27.15
CA LEU A 342 16.77 4.53 -26.71
C LEU A 342 16.48 3.05 -27.04
N ILE A 343 17.45 2.31 -27.58
CA ILE A 343 17.42 0.85 -27.67
C ILE A 343 17.92 0.29 -26.35
N LEU A 344 17.00 -0.21 -25.54
CA LEU A 344 17.23 -0.63 -24.16
C LEU A 344 17.73 -2.08 -24.09
N ASP A 345 18.28 -2.45 -22.93
CA ASP A 345 18.70 -3.83 -22.61
C ASP A 345 18.20 -4.22 -21.22
N GLN A 346 17.24 -5.14 -21.18
CA GLN A 346 16.65 -5.62 -19.92
C GLN A 346 17.58 -6.57 -19.14
N GLY A 347 18.60 -7.13 -19.78
CA GLY A 347 19.46 -8.14 -19.17
C GLY A 347 18.70 -9.41 -18.77
N ARG A 348 18.91 -9.86 -17.53
CA ARG A 348 18.41 -11.17 -17.03
C ARG A 348 17.18 -11.07 -16.13
N GLU A 349 16.66 -9.88 -15.90
CA GLU A 349 15.44 -9.70 -15.10
C GLU A 349 14.19 -9.88 -15.98
N GLY A 350 13.14 -10.50 -15.42
CA GLY A 350 11.83 -10.63 -16.07
C GLY A 350 11.04 -9.32 -16.14
N ALA A 351 11.70 -8.20 -16.43
CA ALA A 351 11.17 -6.84 -16.44
C ALA A 351 10.64 -6.37 -17.81
N CYS A 352 10.43 -7.30 -18.74
CA CYS A 352 10.06 -7.05 -20.14
C CYS A 352 8.86 -6.12 -20.32
N THR A 353 7.85 -6.16 -19.45
CA THR A 353 6.69 -5.24 -19.52
C THR A 353 7.09 -3.77 -19.32
N GLY A 354 7.94 -3.48 -18.33
CA GLY A 354 8.46 -2.13 -18.09
C GLY A 354 9.36 -1.66 -19.23
N PHE A 355 10.18 -2.55 -19.78
CA PHE A 355 11.05 -2.26 -20.93
C PHE A 355 10.29 -2.08 -22.25
N GLY A 356 9.34 -2.97 -22.56
CA GLY A 356 8.51 -2.91 -23.75
C GLY A 356 7.65 -1.65 -23.77
N LEU A 357 7.04 -1.29 -22.63
CA LEU A 357 6.29 -0.04 -22.53
C LEU A 357 7.22 1.18 -22.61
N SER A 358 8.41 1.13 -22.01
CA SER A 358 9.43 2.19 -22.19
C SER A 358 9.81 2.38 -23.64
N CYS A 359 9.93 1.29 -24.43
CA CYS A 359 10.22 1.35 -25.85
C CYS A 359 9.17 2.16 -26.62
N VAL A 360 7.88 1.93 -26.35
CA VAL A 360 6.77 2.69 -26.95
C VAL A 360 6.81 4.15 -26.52
N ILE A 361 6.89 4.41 -25.21
CA ILE A 361 6.89 5.78 -24.66
C ILE A 361 8.06 6.60 -25.21
N ASN A 362 9.26 6.01 -25.23
CA ASN A 362 10.46 6.67 -25.74
C ASN A 362 10.36 6.98 -27.22
N TYR A 363 9.83 6.06 -28.04
CA TYR A 363 9.64 6.29 -29.47
C TYR A 363 8.67 7.47 -29.71
N LEU A 364 7.52 7.47 -29.04
CA LEU A 364 6.55 8.56 -29.13
C LEU A 364 7.12 9.90 -28.64
N ARG A 365 7.85 9.90 -27.52
CA ARG A 365 8.50 11.11 -26.97
C ARG A 365 9.59 11.64 -27.92
N TRP A 366 10.36 10.76 -28.54
CA TRP A 366 11.42 11.11 -29.47
C TRP A 366 10.89 11.72 -30.76
N VAL A 367 9.83 11.13 -31.34
CA VAL A 367 9.12 11.70 -32.49
C VAL A 367 8.51 13.06 -32.15
N LYS A 368 7.77 13.15 -31.03
CA LYS A 368 7.17 14.41 -30.55
C LYS A 368 8.20 15.53 -30.33
N SER A 369 9.43 15.18 -29.95
CA SER A 369 10.50 16.13 -29.65
C SER A 369 11.35 16.52 -30.89
N GLY A 370 10.95 16.12 -32.10
CA GLY A 370 11.67 16.49 -33.32
C GLY A 370 12.95 15.67 -33.56
N LEU A 371 12.96 14.39 -33.17
CA LEU A 371 14.03 13.43 -33.50
C LEU A 371 15.44 13.82 -32.97
N PRO A 372 15.58 14.20 -31.69
CA PRO A 372 16.86 14.64 -31.14
C PRO A 372 17.95 13.56 -31.26
N ARG A 373 19.20 13.98 -31.47
CA ARG A 373 20.36 13.07 -31.62
C ARG A 373 20.64 12.21 -30.38
N LYS A 374 20.22 12.68 -29.20
CA LYS A 374 20.32 11.98 -27.92
C LYS A 374 19.11 12.38 -27.09
N MET A 375 18.49 11.42 -26.42
CA MET A 375 17.35 11.65 -25.55
C MET A 375 17.42 10.71 -24.36
N GLU A 376 17.00 11.20 -23.20
CA GLU A 376 16.90 10.36 -22.02
C GLU A 376 15.65 9.47 -22.06
N SER A 377 15.85 8.19 -21.77
CA SER A 377 14.77 7.21 -21.61
C SER A 377 13.87 7.55 -20.42
N VAL A 378 12.60 7.18 -20.50
CA VAL A 378 11.79 6.98 -19.28
C VAL A 378 12.30 5.78 -18.49
N SER A 379 11.96 5.68 -17.21
CA SER A 379 12.44 4.60 -16.33
C SER A 379 11.67 3.28 -16.55
N PRO A 380 12.28 2.24 -17.17
CA PRO A 380 11.72 0.89 -17.17
C PRO A 380 11.60 0.31 -15.77
N ARG A 381 12.47 0.69 -14.83
CA ARG A 381 12.39 0.26 -13.42
C ARG A 381 11.07 0.72 -12.79
N MET A 382 10.72 2.00 -12.94
CA MET A 382 9.45 2.53 -12.43
C MET A 382 8.26 1.82 -13.07
N LEU A 383 8.24 1.68 -14.40
CA LEU A 383 7.13 1.02 -15.09
C LEU A 383 6.98 -0.44 -14.68
N TYR A 384 8.07 -1.19 -14.53
CA TYR A 384 8.01 -2.58 -14.08
C TYR A 384 7.53 -2.71 -12.63
N THR A 385 8.05 -1.87 -11.73
CA THR A 385 7.60 -1.84 -10.33
C THR A 385 6.12 -1.46 -10.23
N LEU A 386 5.66 -0.49 -11.02
CA LEU A 386 4.25 -0.11 -11.08
C LEU A 386 3.38 -1.16 -11.76
N ALA A 387 3.90 -1.86 -12.76
CA ALA A 387 3.19 -2.92 -13.46
C ALA A 387 2.84 -4.06 -12.52
N ARG A 388 3.81 -4.55 -11.75
CA ARG A 388 3.60 -5.53 -10.67
C ARG A 388 2.62 -5.02 -9.62
N ARG A 389 2.57 -3.70 -9.42
CA ARG A 389 1.69 -3.07 -8.44
C ARG A 389 0.23 -3.03 -8.87
N HIS A 390 -0.04 -2.79 -10.14
CA HIS A 390 -1.38 -2.68 -10.71
C HIS A 390 -1.84 -3.95 -11.42
N ASP A 391 -1.09 -5.05 -11.24
CA ASP A 391 -1.40 -6.32 -11.86
C ASP A 391 -2.59 -7.03 -11.18
N GLU A 392 -3.26 -7.88 -11.95
CA GLU A 392 -4.45 -8.62 -11.50
C GLU A 392 -4.10 -9.92 -10.78
N TYR A 393 -2.84 -10.35 -10.84
CA TYR A 393 -2.29 -11.52 -10.14
C TYR A 393 -1.82 -11.20 -8.72
N GLU A 394 -2.45 -10.23 -8.05
CA GLU A 394 -2.06 -9.78 -6.72
C GLU A 394 -2.00 -10.96 -5.73
N GLY A 395 -0.83 -11.21 -5.15
CA GLY A 395 -0.64 -12.26 -4.13
C GLY A 395 -0.10 -13.59 -4.63
N GLU A 396 0.04 -13.80 -5.94
CA GLU A 396 0.71 -14.98 -6.49
C GLU A 396 2.24 -14.83 -6.42
N ASN A 397 2.96 -15.90 -6.08
CA ASN A 397 4.42 -15.95 -6.18
C ASN A 397 4.82 -16.13 -7.65
N TYR A 398 4.78 -15.04 -8.44
CA TYR A 398 5.21 -15.07 -9.85
C TYR A 398 6.34 -14.07 -10.12
N GLU A 399 7.21 -14.44 -11.06
CA GLU A 399 8.17 -13.52 -11.66
C GLU A 399 7.58 -13.02 -12.98
N GLY A 400 7.43 -11.70 -13.14
CA GLY A 400 6.78 -11.11 -14.32
C GLY A 400 5.84 -9.95 -14.00
N SER A 401 5.13 -9.44 -15.02
CA SER A 401 3.88 -8.69 -14.90
C SER A 401 3.07 -8.77 -16.19
N SER A 402 1.89 -8.14 -16.22
CA SER A 402 1.00 -8.01 -17.38
C SER A 402 1.16 -6.67 -18.11
N CYS A 403 0.68 -6.60 -19.36
CA CYS A 403 0.67 -5.36 -20.15
C CYS A 403 -0.32 -4.35 -19.56
N ARG A 404 -1.52 -4.81 -19.19
CA ARG A 404 -2.53 -3.96 -18.55
C ARG A 404 -2.04 -3.41 -17.21
N GLY A 405 -1.35 -4.22 -16.40
CA GLY A 405 -0.74 -3.74 -15.16
C GLY A 405 0.23 -2.57 -15.40
N ALA A 406 1.09 -2.68 -16.42
CA ALA A 406 2.01 -1.61 -16.78
C ALA A 406 1.29 -0.32 -17.24
N LEU A 407 0.23 -0.47 -18.03
CA LEU A 407 -0.59 0.66 -18.50
C LEU A 407 -1.37 1.34 -17.36
N LYS A 408 -1.99 0.56 -16.46
CA LYS A 408 -2.65 1.09 -15.25
C LYS A 408 -1.64 1.83 -14.36
N GLY A 409 -0.42 1.30 -14.24
CA GLY A 409 0.68 1.97 -13.56
C GLY A 409 1.02 3.33 -14.18
N TRP A 410 1.19 3.37 -15.49
CA TRP A 410 1.48 4.61 -16.20
C TRP A 410 0.32 5.62 -16.16
N PHE A 411 -0.93 5.14 -16.23
CA PHE A 411 -2.14 5.97 -16.14
C PHE A 411 -2.26 6.68 -14.79
N ASN A 412 -2.09 5.95 -13.69
CA ASN A 412 -2.30 6.50 -12.35
C ASN A 412 -1.14 7.36 -11.83
N HIS A 413 0.09 7.17 -12.34
CA HIS A 413 1.29 7.78 -11.77
C HIS A 413 2.15 8.56 -12.76
N GLY A 414 1.93 8.41 -14.07
CA GLY A 414 2.89 8.80 -15.08
C GLY A 414 4.19 7.97 -14.99
N VAL A 415 5.27 8.45 -15.61
CA VAL A 415 6.58 7.80 -15.56
C VAL A 415 7.72 8.81 -15.47
N CYS A 416 8.66 8.61 -14.53
CA CYS A 416 9.83 9.47 -14.40
C CYS A 416 10.92 9.11 -15.43
N LEU A 417 11.96 9.94 -15.53
CA LEU A 417 13.10 9.67 -16.40
C LEU A 417 14.04 8.64 -15.76
N GLU A 418 14.87 8.00 -16.57
CA GLU A 418 15.82 6.97 -16.13
C GLU A 418 16.77 7.48 -15.02
N THR A 419 17.19 8.73 -15.06
CA THR A 419 18.05 9.31 -14.00
C THR A 419 17.37 9.46 -12.65
N ASP A 420 16.03 9.50 -12.61
CA ASP A 420 15.24 9.57 -11.39
C ASP A 420 15.05 8.21 -10.74
N TRP A 421 14.92 7.16 -11.54
CA TRP A 421 14.82 5.80 -11.04
C TRP A 421 15.55 4.83 -11.98
N PRO A 422 16.88 4.72 -11.85
CA PRO A 422 17.68 3.98 -12.80
C PRO A 422 17.41 2.49 -12.71
N TYR A 423 17.45 1.82 -13.85
CA TYR A 423 17.47 0.37 -13.91
C TYR A 423 18.88 -0.15 -13.67
N LEU A 424 19.06 -0.77 -12.51
CA LEU A 424 20.23 -1.57 -12.21
C LEU A 424 19.79 -3.04 -12.22
N PRO A 425 20.29 -3.87 -13.15
CA PRO A 425 19.92 -5.27 -13.22
C PRO A 425 20.12 -5.94 -11.88
N GLU A 426 19.10 -6.67 -11.42
CA GLU A 426 19.14 -7.46 -10.18
C GLU A 426 19.31 -6.63 -8.88
N LYS A 427 19.35 -5.29 -8.94
CA LYS A 427 19.40 -4.43 -7.74
C LYS A 427 18.06 -3.72 -7.48
N ALA A 428 17.65 -3.70 -6.22
CA ALA A 428 16.51 -2.93 -5.73
C ALA A 428 16.97 -1.54 -5.26
N ASN A 429 17.11 -0.60 -6.20
CA ASN A 429 17.41 0.80 -5.89
C ASN A 429 16.12 1.64 -5.78
N PRO A 430 16.04 2.59 -4.83
CA PRO A 430 14.91 3.47 -4.70
C PRO A 430 14.97 4.59 -5.74
N ALA A 431 13.85 5.28 -5.90
CA ALA A 431 13.78 6.48 -6.72
C ALA A 431 14.46 7.67 -6.02
N LYS A 432 14.86 8.67 -6.80
CA LYS A 432 15.27 9.98 -6.28
C LYS A 432 14.07 10.75 -5.75
N TYR A 433 14.31 11.60 -4.76
CA TYR A 433 13.25 12.42 -4.18
C TYR A 433 12.59 13.31 -5.26
N GLY A 434 11.26 13.41 -5.20
CA GLY A 434 10.46 14.16 -6.18
C GLY A 434 10.20 13.42 -7.51
N PHE A 435 10.59 12.14 -7.65
CA PHE A 435 10.33 11.37 -8.87
C PHE A 435 8.85 11.34 -9.23
N ALA A 436 7.94 11.28 -8.24
CA ALA A 436 6.50 11.22 -8.47
C ALA A 436 5.98 12.49 -9.16
N THR A 437 6.46 13.66 -8.74
CA THR A 437 6.12 14.95 -9.37
C THR A 437 6.61 15.01 -10.81
N ARG A 438 7.82 14.50 -11.08
CA ARG A 438 8.39 14.43 -12.43
C ARG A 438 7.72 13.35 -13.29
N ALA A 439 7.25 12.27 -12.67
CA ALA A 439 6.51 11.22 -13.35
C ALA A 439 5.18 11.71 -13.89
N ALA A 440 4.46 12.53 -13.12
CA ALA A 440 3.20 13.15 -13.53
C ALA A 440 3.34 14.08 -14.77
N GLN A 441 4.56 14.43 -15.18
CA GLN A 441 4.82 15.18 -16.42
C GLN A 441 4.86 14.29 -17.67
N ASN A 442 4.95 12.97 -17.52
CA ASN A 442 4.93 12.01 -18.63
C ASN A 442 3.80 11.00 -18.40
N THR A 443 2.56 11.41 -18.67
CA THR A 443 1.36 10.58 -18.51
C THR A 443 0.90 9.97 -19.83
N VAL A 444 0.12 8.90 -19.74
CA VAL A 444 -0.66 8.39 -20.86
C VAL A 444 -1.91 9.26 -21.02
N GLY A 445 -2.27 9.58 -22.27
CA GLY A 445 -3.50 10.28 -22.60
C GLY A 445 -4.65 9.31 -22.79
N ILE A 446 -4.45 8.29 -23.62
CA ILE A 446 -5.41 7.22 -23.89
C ILE A 446 -4.70 5.87 -23.98
N TYR A 447 -5.41 4.81 -23.64
CA TYR A 447 -5.03 3.45 -23.96
C TYR A 447 -6.27 2.64 -24.37
N TYR A 448 -6.14 1.84 -25.44
CA TYR A 448 -7.21 1.02 -25.99
C TYR A 448 -6.68 -0.37 -26.34
N ARG A 449 -7.46 -1.41 -26.10
CA ARG A 449 -7.10 -2.79 -26.43
C ARG A 449 -7.38 -3.06 -27.90
N ILE A 450 -6.48 -3.75 -28.59
CA ILE A 450 -6.65 -4.17 -29.98
C ILE A 450 -6.96 -5.67 -30.00
N ASP A 451 -7.84 -6.10 -30.90
CA ASP A 451 -7.98 -7.53 -31.19
C ASP A 451 -6.70 -8.06 -31.85
N THR A 452 -6.00 -8.94 -31.16
CA THR A 452 -4.76 -9.57 -31.64
C THR A 452 -4.98 -10.45 -32.88
N GLY A 453 -6.19 -10.96 -33.09
CA GLY A 453 -6.55 -11.75 -34.28
C GLY A 453 -6.69 -10.91 -35.56
N SER A 454 -6.89 -9.60 -35.41
CA SER A 454 -7.04 -8.66 -36.52
C SER A 454 -5.71 -7.98 -36.86
N ILE A 455 -4.95 -8.56 -37.79
CA ILE A 455 -3.68 -7.98 -38.26
C ILE A 455 -3.88 -6.55 -38.76
N THR A 456 -4.99 -6.31 -39.48
CA THR A 456 -5.32 -5.01 -40.06
C THR A 456 -5.55 -3.94 -39.00
N ASP A 457 -6.14 -4.30 -37.86
CA ASP A 457 -6.37 -3.33 -36.78
C ASP A 457 -5.06 -2.95 -36.08
N VAL A 458 -4.15 -3.91 -35.93
CA VAL A 458 -2.80 -3.65 -35.41
C VAL A 458 -2.00 -2.77 -36.39
N GLN A 459 -2.09 -3.03 -37.70
CA GLN A 459 -1.47 -2.17 -38.73
C GLN A 459 -2.05 -0.75 -38.70
N ALA A 460 -3.38 -0.62 -38.61
CA ALA A 460 -4.06 0.68 -38.53
C ALA A 460 -3.67 1.45 -37.26
N ALA A 461 -3.59 0.76 -36.13
CA ALA A 461 -3.10 1.31 -34.88
C ALA A 461 -1.67 1.85 -35.00
N ILE A 462 -0.76 1.08 -35.61
CA ILE A 462 0.63 1.51 -35.84
C ILE A 462 0.67 2.73 -36.77
N ALA A 463 -0.11 2.74 -37.86
CA ALA A 463 -0.15 3.87 -38.79
C ALA A 463 -0.70 5.16 -38.14
N GLN A 464 -1.74 5.04 -37.31
CA GLN A 464 -2.40 6.18 -36.65
C GLN A 464 -1.61 6.71 -35.44
N HIS A 465 -1.01 5.81 -34.65
CA HIS A 465 -0.40 6.14 -33.36
C HIS A 465 1.12 5.94 -33.31
N ARG A 466 1.75 5.52 -34.41
CA ARG A 466 3.20 5.32 -34.59
C ARG A 466 3.80 4.12 -33.86
N ALA A 467 3.25 3.71 -32.72
CA ALA A 467 3.71 2.54 -31.97
C ALA A 467 2.58 1.88 -31.18
N VAL A 468 2.69 0.56 -31.00
CA VAL A 468 1.75 -0.28 -30.24
C VAL A 468 2.53 -1.07 -29.19
N PHE A 469 2.00 -1.13 -27.97
CA PHE A 469 2.56 -1.95 -26.89
C PHE A 469 1.95 -3.34 -26.95
N VAL A 470 2.78 -4.37 -27.04
CA VAL A 470 2.31 -5.75 -27.26
C VAL A 470 3.04 -6.76 -26.39
N SER A 471 2.46 -7.95 -26.27
CA SER A 471 3.11 -9.13 -25.73
C SER A 471 2.82 -10.38 -26.57
N ALA A 472 3.79 -11.30 -26.65
CA ALA A 472 3.67 -12.57 -27.35
C ALA A 472 4.56 -13.66 -26.71
N PHE A 473 4.25 -14.93 -26.94
CA PHE A 473 5.16 -16.02 -26.58
C PHE A 473 6.39 -16.04 -27.49
N THR A 474 7.57 -16.27 -26.91
CA THR A 474 8.81 -16.40 -27.67
C THR A 474 9.13 -17.86 -27.99
N HIS A 475 9.99 -18.07 -28.99
CA HIS A 475 10.45 -19.37 -29.46
C HIS A 475 11.90 -19.25 -29.95
N ALA A 476 12.53 -20.38 -30.33
CA ALA A 476 13.95 -20.44 -30.68
C ALA A 476 14.39 -19.49 -31.82
N GLY A 477 13.45 -19.04 -32.67
CA GLY A 477 13.72 -18.07 -33.73
C GLY A 477 14.16 -16.71 -33.19
N TRP A 478 13.67 -16.31 -32.02
CA TRP A 478 14.04 -15.05 -31.35
C TRP A 478 15.50 -15.04 -30.90
N ASP A 479 16.05 -16.20 -30.50
CA ASP A 479 17.45 -16.36 -30.12
C ASP A 479 18.39 -16.40 -31.33
N ALA A 480 17.86 -16.80 -32.49
CA ALA A 480 18.63 -17.01 -33.73
C ALA A 480 18.69 -15.77 -34.65
N VAL A 481 18.06 -14.65 -34.27
CA VAL A 481 18.06 -13.43 -35.09
C VAL A 481 19.49 -12.89 -35.23
N PRO A 482 20.01 -12.71 -36.47
CA PRO A 482 21.37 -12.26 -36.68
C PRO A 482 21.57 -10.80 -36.26
N THR A 483 22.74 -10.50 -35.72
CA THR A 483 23.18 -9.11 -35.49
C THR A 483 23.50 -8.45 -36.83
N ALA A 484 22.86 -7.31 -37.11
CA ALA A 484 23.10 -6.51 -38.30
C ALA A 484 23.20 -5.01 -37.95
N ALA A 485 23.70 -4.21 -38.90
CA ALA A 485 23.74 -2.76 -38.76
C ALA A 485 22.32 -2.17 -38.72
N ALA A 486 22.18 -0.95 -38.20
CA ALA A 486 20.87 -0.28 -38.15
C ALA A 486 20.27 -0.17 -39.57
N PRO A 487 19.00 -0.55 -39.76
CA PRO A 487 18.38 -0.70 -41.08
C PRO A 487 18.14 0.66 -41.73
N LYS A 488 18.33 0.75 -43.05
CA LYS A 488 18.03 1.96 -43.84
C LYS A 488 16.84 1.77 -44.78
N ARG A 489 16.39 0.52 -44.94
CA ARG A 489 15.27 0.09 -45.77
C ARG A 489 14.56 -1.06 -45.05
N HIS A 490 13.29 -1.28 -45.36
CA HIS A 490 12.52 -2.43 -44.85
C HIS A 490 13.21 -3.78 -45.11
N ALA A 491 13.81 -3.94 -46.29
CA ALA A 491 14.52 -5.16 -46.67
C ALA A 491 15.81 -5.44 -45.87
N ASP A 492 16.31 -4.46 -45.10
CA ASP A 492 17.49 -4.64 -44.25
C ASP A 492 17.12 -5.27 -42.88
N LEU A 493 15.83 -5.40 -42.56
CA LEU A 493 15.36 -5.97 -41.30
C LEU A 493 15.35 -7.50 -41.37
N PRO A 494 15.98 -8.21 -40.41
CA PRO A 494 15.93 -9.66 -40.36
C PRO A 494 14.55 -10.15 -39.93
N LEU A 495 14.03 -11.17 -40.63
CA LEU A 495 12.81 -11.88 -40.23
C LEU A 495 13.13 -12.87 -39.09
N ILE A 496 12.28 -12.88 -38.06
CA ILE A 496 12.33 -13.89 -36.99
C ILE A 496 11.85 -15.22 -37.60
N ALA A 497 12.73 -16.23 -37.58
CA ALA A 497 12.44 -17.50 -38.22
C ALA A 497 11.39 -18.30 -37.42
N PHE A 498 10.20 -18.49 -37.99
CA PHE A 498 9.13 -19.28 -37.42
C PHE A 498 9.05 -20.65 -38.11
N ASP A 499 9.06 -21.73 -37.32
CA ASP A 499 9.04 -23.11 -37.80
C ASP A 499 7.62 -23.69 -37.96
N GLY A 500 6.59 -22.87 -37.75
CA GLY A 500 5.18 -23.28 -37.80
C GLY A 500 4.65 -23.90 -36.50
N ARG A 501 5.47 -24.03 -35.45
CA ARG A 501 5.07 -24.68 -34.18
C ARG A 501 4.74 -23.66 -33.10
N ARG A 502 3.53 -23.76 -32.56
CA ARG A 502 3.09 -22.88 -31.47
C ARG A 502 3.87 -23.14 -30.18
N SER A 503 4.30 -22.06 -29.54
CA SER A 503 4.88 -22.00 -28.20
C SER A 503 3.88 -21.33 -27.23
N GLU A 504 3.78 -21.85 -26.01
CA GLU A 504 3.03 -21.22 -24.92
C GLU A 504 3.95 -20.88 -23.73
N THR A 505 5.26 -20.80 -23.98
CA THR A 505 6.28 -20.55 -22.96
C THR A 505 7.09 -19.30 -23.31
N GLY A 506 7.68 -18.64 -22.31
CA GLY A 506 8.56 -17.49 -22.52
C GLY A 506 7.85 -16.24 -23.03
N GLY A 507 6.76 -15.82 -22.36
CA GLY A 507 6.04 -14.59 -22.72
C GLY A 507 6.94 -13.35 -22.65
N HIS A 508 6.90 -12.50 -23.68
CA HIS A 508 7.72 -11.29 -23.84
C HIS A 508 6.87 -10.09 -24.23
N ALA A 509 7.23 -8.91 -23.72
CA ALA A 509 6.56 -7.65 -24.02
C ALA A 509 7.52 -6.70 -24.73
N PHE A 510 7.06 -6.08 -25.79
CA PHE A 510 7.87 -5.27 -26.71
C PHE A 510 7.02 -4.23 -27.45
N ALA A 511 7.67 -3.44 -28.30
CA ALA A 511 7.01 -2.41 -29.11
C ALA A 511 6.92 -2.85 -30.57
N LEU A 512 5.75 -2.66 -31.19
CA LEU A 512 5.60 -2.65 -32.64
C LEU A 512 5.62 -1.20 -33.14
N ILE A 513 6.50 -0.89 -34.08
CA ILE A 513 6.70 0.49 -34.57
C ILE A 513 6.46 0.64 -36.07
N GLY A 514 6.07 -0.44 -36.75
CA GLY A 514 5.90 -0.49 -38.18
C GLY A 514 5.39 -1.84 -38.68
N PHE A 515 5.18 -1.94 -39.97
CA PHE A 515 4.82 -3.16 -40.68
C PHE A 515 5.25 -3.10 -42.15
N ASN A 516 5.33 -4.25 -42.79
CA ASN A 516 5.53 -4.40 -44.24
C ASN A 516 4.90 -5.70 -44.71
N ALA A 517 5.03 -6.05 -45.99
CA ALA A 517 4.43 -7.27 -46.56
C ALA A 517 4.81 -8.59 -45.83
N GLN A 518 5.91 -8.64 -45.07
CA GLN A 518 6.35 -9.84 -44.36
C GLN A 518 5.80 -9.93 -42.93
N GLY A 519 5.56 -8.80 -42.26
CA GLY A 519 5.17 -8.80 -40.86
C GLY A 519 5.27 -7.43 -40.16
N PHE A 520 5.25 -7.47 -38.83
CA PHE A 520 5.40 -6.28 -37.98
C PHE A 520 6.87 -5.99 -37.66
N ILE A 521 7.24 -4.72 -37.63
CA ILE A 521 8.58 -4.27 -37.22
C ILE A 521 8.62 -4.17 -35.69
N VAL A 522 9.42 -5.04 -35.09
CA VAL A 522 9.66 -5.12 -33.64
C VAL A 522 10.81 -4.20 -33.25
N GLN A 523 10.59 -3.35 -32.26
CA GLN A 523 11.66 -2.78 -31.45
C GLN A 523 11.78 -3.58 -30.16
N ASN A 524 12.89 -4.30 -30.00
CA ASN A 524 13.13 -5.15 -28.84
C ASN A 524 13.95 -4.42 -27.76
N SER A 525 14.01 -5.02 -26.56
CA SER A 525 14.72 -4.53 -25.38
C SER A 525 15.91 -5.43 -24.97
N TRP A 526 16.59 -6.05 -25.95
CA TRP A 526 17.76 -6.92 -25.75
C TRP A 526 19.06 -6.28 -26.28
N GLY A 527 19.11 -4.95 -26.30
CA GLY A 527 20.25 -4.18 -26.76
C GLY A 527 20.41 -4.12 -28.28
N LYS A 528 21.34 -3.27 -28.72
CA LYS A 528 21.62 -3.01 -30.15
C LYS A 528 22.26 -4.19 -30.88
N GLY A 529 22.75 -5.17 -30.13
CA GLY A 529 23.39 -6.38 -30.66
C GLY A 529 22.39 -7.48 -31.06
N TRP A 530 21.09 -7.25 -30.88
CA TRP A 530 20.03 -8.14 -31.34
C TRP A 530 19.37 -7.57 -32.60
N GLY A 531 19.18 -8.40 -33.64
CA GLY A 531 18.63 -7.96 -34.91
C GLY A 531 19.45 -6.87 -35.61
N ALA A 532 18.79 -6.08 -36.44
CA ALA A 532 19.36 -4.92 -37.10
C ALA A 532 19.30 -3.70 -36.15
N GLY A 533 20.33 -3.53 -35.32
CA GLY A 533 20.41 -2.41 -34.38
C GLY A 533 19.31 -2.37 -33.30
N GLY A 534 18.74 -3.52 -32.93
CA GLY A 534 17.61 -3.66 -32.00
C GLY A 534 16.26 -3.96 -32.67
N PHE A 535 16.22 -4.03 -34.00
CA PHE A 535 14.99 -4.23 -34.78
C PHE A 535 14.97 -5.55 -35.56
N ALA A 536 13.78 -6.13 -35.71
CA ALA A 536 13.52 -7.31 -36.54
C ALA A 536 12.08 -7.29 -37.08
N VAL A 537 11.74 -8.22 -37.97
CA VAL A 537 10.37 -8.44 -38.43
C VAL A 537 9.79 -9.69 -37.76
N LEU A 538 8.63 -9.55 -37.12
CA LEU A 538 7.81 -10.65 -36.65
C LEU A 538 6.76 -10.99 -37.71
N GLY A 539 6.83 -12.18 -38.28
CA GLY A 539 5.93 -12.60 -39.35
C GLY A 539 4.46 -12.65 -38.91
N TYR A 540 3.53 -12.42 -39.85
CA TYR A 540 2.10 -12.41 -39.53
C TYR A 540 1.56 -13.74 -38.99
N LEU A 541 2.02 -14.87 -39.53
CA LEU A 541 1.66 -16.19 -39.03
C LEU A 541 2.22 -16.45 -37.63
N ASP A 542 3.41 -15.94 -37.35
CA ASP A 542 4.05 -16.02 -36.04
C ASP A 542 3.26 -15.21 -35.01
N TRP A 543 2.89 -13.96 -35.35
CA TRP A 543 2.02 -13.12 -34.53
C TRP A 543 0.69 -13.80 -34.21
N LEU A 544 -0.04 -14.32 -35.21
CA LEU A 544 -1.32 -14.98 -34.99
C LEU A 544 -1.22 -16.23 -34.10
N ALA A 545 -0.08 -16.94 -34.14
CA ALA A 545 0.14 -18.12 -33.31
C ALA A 545 0.46 -17.77 -31.85
N HIS A 546 1.15 -16.65 -31.61
CA HIS A 546 1.81 -16.37 -30.33
C HIS A 546 1.34 -15.11 -29.60
N ALA A 547 0.57 -14.23 -30.24
CA ALA A 547 0.10 -12.99 -29.63
C ALA A 547 -0.68 -13.25 -28.33
N MET A 548 -0.37 -12.44 -27.32
CA MET A 548 -1.05 -12.45 -26.04
C MET A 548 -1.92 -11.20 -25.90
N ASP A 549 -1.31 -10.01 -26.01
CA ASP A 549 -1.99 -8.72 -25.83
C ASP A 549 -1.47 -7.66 -26.80
N ALA A 550 -2.34 -6.71 -27.17
CA ALA A 550 -1.99 -5.56 -27.98
C ALA A 550 -2.76 -4.32 -27.53
N TRP A 551 -2.03 -3.21 -27.36
CA TRP A 551 -2.56 -1.98 -26.78
C TRP A 551 -2.08 -0.74 -27.56
N VAL A 552 -3.04 0.04 -28.05
CA VAL A 552 -2.79 1.41 -28.51
C VAL A 552 -2.56 2.29 -27.30
N VAL A 553 -1.58 3.18 -27.39
CA VAL A 553 -1.36 4.24 -26.41
C VAL A 553 -1.09 5.57 -27.10
N SER A 554 -1.33 6.67 -26.39
CA SER A 554 -0.88 8.00 -26.82
C SER A 554 -0.41 8.82 -25.64
N LEU A 555 0.57 9.70 -25.85
CA LEU A 555 1.10 10.56 -24.79
C LEU A 555 0.06 11.59 -24.35
N GLY A 556 -0.11 11.74 -23.04
CA GLY A 556 -0.93 12.78 -22.44
C GLY A 556 -0.28 14.16 -22.57
N VAL A 557 -1.08 15.21 -22.40
CA VAL A 557 -0.55 16.57 -22.24
C VAL A 557 -0.01 16.68 -20.81
N PRO A 558 1.26 17.10 -20.61
CA PRO A 558 1.83 17.30 -19.28
C PRO A 558 0.95 18.22 -18.44
N GLY A 559 0.69 17.86 -17.18
CA GLY A 559 -0.15 18.63 -16.27
C GLY A 559 -1.66 18.52 -16.50
N VAL A 560 -2.14 18.17 -17.71
CA VAL A 560 -3.58 18.04 -17.99
C VAL A 560 -4.15 16.77 -17.39
N ILE A 561 -3.45 15.63 -17.48
CA ILE A 561 -3.93 14.39 -16.83
C ILE A 561 -3.81 14.48 -15.31
N ALA A 562 -2.82 15.20 -14.77
CA ALA A 562 -2.79 15.50 -13.33
C ALA A 562 -3.95 16.41 -12.92
N GLY A 563 -4.31 17.40 -13.76
CA GLY A 563 -5.47 18.26 -13.60
C GLY A 563 -6.80 17.56 -13.85
N GLN A 564 -6.87 16.53 -14.71
CA GLN A 564 -8.05 15.71 -15.01
C GLN A 564 -8.18 14.53 -14.04
N LEU A 565 -7.09 14.06 -13.42
CA LEU A 565 -7.22 13.28 -12.20
C LEU A 565 -7.74 14.24 -11.12
N ALA A 566 -7.15 15.41 -10.92
CA ALA A 566 -7.65 16.39 -9.94
C ALA A 566 -9.06 17.00 -10.22
N ALA A 567 -9.60 16.92 -11.45
CA ALA A 567 -10.85 17.57 -11.86
C ALA A 567 -11.82 16.70 -12.71
N GLY A 568 -11.42 15.49 -13.12
CA GLY A 568 -12.08 14.73 -14.18
C GLY A 568 -13.08 13.71 -13.66
N GLY A 569 -14.13 14.21 -13.03
CA GLY A 569 -15.42 13.53 -12.87
C GLY A 569 -16.52 14.15 -13.74
N SER A 570 -16.19 14.94 -14.77
CA SER A 570 -17.18 15.61 -15.62
C SER A 570 -17.82 14.65 -16.62
N GLY A 571 -18.74 13.81 -16.13
CA GLY A 571 -19.82 13.27 -16.95
C GLY A 571 -20.85 14.37 -17.22
N ALA A 572 -21.37 14.42 -18.45
CA ALA A 572 -22.37 15.41 -18.85
C ALA A 572 -23.57 15.41 -17.90
N ALA A 573 -23.91 16.61 -17.41
CA ALA A 573 -24.99 16.85 -16.48
C ALA A 573 -26.36 16.48 -17.08
N GLY A 574 -27.03 15.51 -16.48
CA GLY A 574 -28.48 15.45 -16.46
C GLY A 574 -28.98 16.18 -15.21
N LEU A 575 -30.12 16.85 -15.29
CA LEU A 575 -30.74 17.68 -14.23
C LEU A 575 -31.11 16.93 -12.92
N THR A 576 -30.63 15.69 -12.73
CA THR A 576 -30.86 14.83 -11.56
C THR A 576 -29.59 14.17 -11.00
N SER A 577 -28.39 14.38 -11.57
CA SER A 577 -27.14 13.76 -11.09
C SER A 577 -26.24 14.73 -10.32
N ALA A 578 -25.54 14.23 -9.29
CA ALA A 578 -24.58 14.99 -8.49
C ALA A 578 -23.48 15.65 -9.37
N ASP A 579 -23.02 16.85 -9.00
CA ASP A 579 -21.92 17.52 -9.70
C ASP A 579 -20.57 16.86 -9.37
N ARG A 580 -20.31 15.74 -10.04
CA ARG A 580 -19.08 14.94 -9.87
C ARG A 580 -17.82 15.66 -10.38
N SER A 581 -17.93 16.78 -11.08
CA SER A 581 -16.76 17.58 -11.48
C SER A 581 -16.03 18.19 -10.27
N LYS A 582 -16.74 18.33 -9.15
CA LYS A 582 -16.24 18.87 -7.89
C LYS A 582 -15.66 17.83 -6.94
N TRP A 583 -15.84 16.53 -7.23
CA TRP A 583 -15.35 15.45 -6.37
C TRP A 583 -13.85 15.25 -6.52
N TRP A 584 -13.19 14.77 -5.48
CA TRP A 584 -11.84 14.24 -5.62
C TRP A 584 -11.83 13.00 -6.49
N ASP A 585 -10.77 12.82 -7.28
CA ASP A 585 -10.53 11.53 -7.89
C ASP A 585 -10.26 10.43 -6.87
N THR A 586 -10.44 9.20 -7.32
CA THR A 586 -10.18 7.99 -6.57
C THR A 586 -8.77 7.94 -6.00
N GLY A 587 -7.76 8.43 -6.72
CA GLY A 587 -6.37 8.44 -6.26
C GLY A 587 -6.16 9.40 -5.08
N MET A 588 -6.74 10.59 -5.15
CA MET A 588 -6.77 11.56 -4.05
C MET A 588 -7.55 11.01 -2.84
N ALA A 589 -8.73 10.41 -3.06
CA ALA A 589 -9.51 9.78 -2.00
C ALA A 589 -8.69 8.69 -1.28
N TYR A 590 -8.03 7.77 -2.01
CA TYR A 590 -7.16 6.75 -1.39
C TYR A 590 -5.96 7.32 -0.63
N ARG A 591 -5.38 8.46 -1.05
CA ARG A 591 -4.32 9.12 -0.27
C ARG A 591 -4.81 9.60 1.09
N HIS A 592 -6.11 9.91 1.18
CA HIS A 592 -6.79 10.30 2.40
C HIS A 592 -7.52 9.14 3.09
N SER A 593 -7.37 7.89 2.66
CA SER A 593 -8.10 6.75 3.22
C SER A 593 -7.20 5.62 3.71
N VAL A 594 -7.43 5.14 4.93
CA VAL A 594 -6.82 3.93 5.49
C VAL A 594 -7.82 2.79 5.38
N VAL A 595 -7.46 1.73 4.65
CA VAL A 595 -8.32 0.55 4.46
C VAL A 595 -7.84 -0.61 5.33
N LEU A 596 -8.68 -1.06 6.26
CA LEU A 596 -8.47 -2.24 7.10
C LEU A 596 -9.26 -3.44 6.53
N GLY A 597 -8.65 -4.63 6.55
CA GLY A 597 -9.31 -5.89 6.27
C GLY A 597 -9.98 -6.46 7.52
N ASN A 598 -10.74 -7.55 7.33
CA ASN A 598 -11.52 -8.18 8.38
C ASN A 598 -10.64 -8.65 9.56
N ASP A 599 -9.37 -9.01 9.33
CA ASP A 599 -8.46 -9.40 10.41
C ASP A 599 -7.78 -8.18 11.11
N GLY A 600 -8.27 -6.97 10.86
CA GLY A 600 -7.70 -5.74 11.40
C GLY A 600 -6.35 -5.36 10.80
N ARG A 601 -5.86 -6.05 9.74
CA ARG A 601 -4.65 -5.63 9.01
C ARG A 601 -5.00 -4.68 7.89
N VAL A 602 -4.04 -3.85 7.49
CA VAL A 602 -4.22 -2.93 6.34
C VAL A 602 -4.33 -3.74 5.05
N SER A 603 -5.44 -3.59 4.31
CA SER A 603 -5.80 -4.47 3.19
C SER A 603 -5.36 -3.96 1.81
N ARG A 604 -5.37 -2.65 1.50
CA ARG A 604 -5.00 -2.15 0.14
C ARG A 604 -4.39 -0.74 0.03
N TYR A 605 -3.82 -0.52 -1.17
CA TYR A 605 -3.06 0.59 -1.78
C TYR A 605 -1.53 0.68 -1.57
N LEU A 606 -0.81 0.88 -2.69
CA LEU A 606 0.64 0.74 -2.96
C LEU A 606 1.22 -0.65 -2.62
N THR A 607 1.10 -1.57 -3.56
CA THR A 607 1.77 -2.88 -3.59
C THR A 607 3.28 -2.70 -3.39
N GLU A 608 3.80 -3.58 -2.51
CA GLU A 608 5.11 -3.63 -1.84
C GLU A 608 5.30 -2.80 -0.53
N ASP A 609 4.22 -2.28 0.08
CA ASP A 609 4.30 -1.68 1.42
C ASP A 609 3.69 -2.52 2.56
N GLU A 610 4.48 -2.77 3.61
CA GLU A 610 3.94 -3.27 4.88
C GLU A 610 3.05 -2.24 5.57
N PRO A 611 2.06 -2.69 6.37
CA PRO A 611 1.13 -1.81 7.10
C PRO A 611 1.77 -0.59 7.81
N PRO A 612 2.94 -0.70 8.49
CA PRO A 612 3.55 0.44 9.16
C PRO A 612 3.96 1.57 8.21
N ARG A 613 4.46 1.21 7.01
CA ARG A 613 4.87 2.20 6.00
C ARG A 613 3.67 2.90 5.38
N LYS A 614 2.59 2.16 5.13
CA LYS A 614 1.33 2.71 4.61
C LYS A 614 0.75 3.76 5.55
N LEU A 615 0.64 3.39 6.82
CA LEU A 615 0.03 4.25 7.84
C LEU A 615 0.88 5.47 8.17
N GLN A 616 2.21 5.31 8.26
CA GLN A 616 3.11 6.47 8.43
C GLN A 616 2.98 7.44 7.25
N GLN A 617 2.87 6.95 6.02
CA GLN A 617 2.66 7.82 4.87
C GLN A 617 1.32 8.57 4.94
N GLN A 618 0.22 7.85 5.17
CA GLN A 618 -1.14 8.41 5.08
C GLN A 618 -1.54 9.26 6.28
N ALA A 619 -1.12 8.88 7.49
CA ALA A 619 -1.55 9.51 8.73
C ALA A 619 -0.47 10.39 9.38
N CYS A 620 0.76 10.43 8.83
CA CYS A 620 1.80 11.35 9.28
C CYS A 620 2.37 12.19 8.14
N VAL A 621 3.00 11.59 7.13
CA VAL A 621 3.78 12.35 6.13
C VAL A 621 2.91 13.20 5.20
N LEU A 622 1.79 12.67 4.70
CA LEU A 622 0.88 13.45 3.82
C LEU A 622 0.16 14.59 4.57
N PRO A 623 -0.42 14.38 5.77
CA PRO A 623 -0.96 15.48 6.56
C PRO A 623 0.09 16.54 6.93
N ASP A 624 1.31 16.12 7.28
CA ASP A 624 2.40 17.04 7.63
C ASP A 624 2.79 17.94 6.45
N ASP A 625 2.97 17.35 5.25
CA ASP A 625 3.25 18.11 4.02
C ASP A 625 2.12 19.11 3.70
N TRP A 626 0.86 18.71 3.91
CA TRP A 626 -0.27 19.60 3.74
C TRP A 626 -0.26 20.73 4.79
N PHE A 627 -0.10 20.42 6.08
CA PHE A 627 -0.06 21.41 7.16
C PHE A 627 1.05 22.44 6.99
N ARG A 628 2.23 22.05 6.49
CA ARG A 628 3.36 22.97 6.20
C ARG A 628 3.05 23.96 5.09
N LYS A 629 2.14 23.62 4.19
CA LYS A 629 1.69 24.50 3.09
C LYS A 629 0.50 25.38 3.49
N GLN A 630 -0.10 25.13 4.66
CA GLN A 630 -1.22 25.91 5.18
C GLN A 630 -0.74 27.05 6.10
N ALA A 631 -1.32 28.24 5.90
CA ALA A 631 -1.09 29.40 6.76
C ALA A 631 -1.81 29.30 8.12
N ALA A 632 -2.79 28.41 8.26
CA ALA A 632 -3.57 28.25 9.49
C ALA A 632 -2.68 27.86 10.68
N ALA A 633 -2.85 28.53 11.82
CA ALA A 633 -2.09 28.28 13.04
C ALA A 633 -2.44 26.93 13.70
N ARG A 634 -3.71 26.52 13.63
CA ARG A 634 -4.16 25.20 14.09
C ARG A 634 -4.02 24.19 12.96
N LYS A 635 -3.52 22.99 13.29
CA LYS A 635 -3.33 21.87 12.37
C LYS A 635 -4.32 20.77 12.71
N ARG A 636 -5.43 20.74 11.98
CA ARG A 636 -6.59 19.89 12.29
C ARG A 636 -6.57 18.62 11.46
N LEU A 637 -6.40 17.48 12.12
CA LEU A 637 -6.62 16.17 11.53
C LEU A 637 -8.04 15.70 11.91
N VAL A 638 -8.84 15.36 10.91
CA VAL A 638 -10.17 14.78 11.10
C VAL A 638 -10.13 13.31 10.73
N LEU A 639 -10.24 12.42 11.72
CA LEU A 639 -10.40 10.99 11.47
C LEU A 639 -11.89 10.70 11.27
N TYR A 640 -12.29 10.48 10.02
CA TYR A 640 -13.65 10.12 9.64
C TYR A 640 -13.77 8.62 9.53
N VAL A 641 -14.54 8.00 10.42
CA VAL A 641 -14.73 6.56 10.48
C VAL A 641 -16.13 6.25 9.95
N HIS A 642 -16.19 5.72 8.72
CA HIS A 642 -17.46 5.36 8.10
C HIS A 642 -18.12 4.18 8.82
N GLY A 643 -19.43 4.05 8.64
CA GLY A 643 -20.17 2.87 9.06
C GLY A 643 -19.61 1.62 8.39
N GLY A 644 -19.30 0.61 9.22
CA GLY A 644 -18.76 -0.69 8.85
C GLY A 644 -19.66 -1.61 8.04
N LEU A 645 -20.41 -1.04 7.12
CA LEU A 645 -21.56 -1.63 6.49
C LEU A 645 -21.46 -1.52 4.96
N ASN A 646 -20.65 -0.57 4.50
CA ASN A 646 -20.39 -0.30 3.09
C ASN A 646 -19.18 -1.11 2.60
N ASP A 647 -19.13 -1.38 1.30
CA ASP A 647 -17.94 -1.90 0.65
C ASP A 647 -16.84 -0.82 0.55
N GLU A 648 -15.67 -1.22 0.06
CA GLU A 648 -14.53 -0.30 -0.11
C GLU A 648 -14.85 0.79 -1.15
N ASP A 649 -15.54 0.46 -2.25
CA ASP A 649 -15.78 1.36 -3.36
C ASP A 649 -16.75 2.48 -2.98
N GLU A 650 -17.81 2.17 -2.23
CA GLU A 650 -18.77 3.14 -1.70
C GLU A 650 -18.14 4.06 -0.64
N ALA A 651 -17.29 3.52 0.23
CA ALA A 651 -16.55 4.34 1.19
C ALA A 651 -15.58 5.31 0.50
N ILE A 652 -14.93 4.88 -0.59
CA ILE A 652 -14.06 5.75 -1.38
C ILE A 652 -14.87 6.80 -2.17
N LYS A 653 -16.05 6.46 -2.71
CA LYS A 653 -16.95 7.45 -3.33
C LYS A 653 -17.40 8.53 -2.33
N ARG A 654 -17.73 8.13 -1.08
CA ARG A 654 -18.03 9.05 0.03
C ARG A 654 -16.87 10.00 0.30
N ALA A 655 -15.67 9.45 0.49
CA ALA A 655 -14.45 10.23 0.67
C ALA A 655 -14.20 11.21 -0.49
N SER A 656 -14.43 10.77 -1.73
CA SER A 656 -14.33 11.58 -2.94
C SER A 656 -15.27 12.79 -2.94
N ALA A 657 -16.52 12.61 -2.51
CA ALA A 657 -17.51 13.67 -2.47
C ALA A 657 -17.27 14.68 -1.33
N MET A 658 -16.90 14.17 -0.15
CA MET A 658 -16.80 14.99 1.07
C MET A 658 -15.45 15.71 1.21
N GLY A 659 -14.36 15.12 0.70
CA GLY A 659 -13.00 15.53 1.02
C GLY A 659 -12.68 17.01 0.76
N ARG A 660 -13.26 17.58 -0.31
CA ARG A 660 -13.08 18.99 -0.68
C ARG A 660 -13.58 19.94 0.42
N TYR A 661 -14.66 19.61 1.13
CA TYR A 661 -15.23 20.46 2.17
C TYR A 661 -14.36 20.48 3.42
N PHE A 662 -13.72 19.36 3.79
CA PHE A 662 -12.75 19.37 4.87
C PHE A 662 -11.55 20.24 4.52
N THR A 663 -10.90 19.97 3.39
CA THR A 663 -9.68 20.69 3.00
C THR A 663 -9.92 22.17 2.71
N GLY A 664 -11.07 22.53 2.12
CA GLY A 664 -11.49 23.92 1.90
C GLY A 664 -11.71 24.71 3.19
N ASN A 665 -11.96 24.02 4.31
CA ASN A 665 -12.18 24.61 5.63
C ASN A 665 -10.97 24.45 6.57
N GLY A 666 -9.79 24.12 6.05
CA GLY A 666 -8.58 24.03 6.87
C GLY A 666 -8.48 22.75 7.72
N CYS A 667 -9.20 21.69 7.33
CA CYS A 667 -9.18 20.38 7.97
C CYS A 667 -8.59 19.33 7.03
N TYR A 668 -7.60 18.55 7.48
CA TYR A 668 -7.12 17.40 6.72
C TYR A 668 -7.98 16.17 7.05
N PRO A 669 -8.77 15.62 6.11
CA PRO A 669 -9.56 14.42 6.39
C PRO A 669 -8.70 13.16 6.24
N LEU A 670 -8.86 12.22 7.16
CA LEU A 670 -8.35 10.86 7.07
C LEU A 670 -9.53 9.91 7.26
N PHE A 671 -9.94 9.24 6.18
CA PHE A 671 -11.07 8.31 6.18
C PHE A 671 -10.59 6.91 6.61
N LEU A 672 -11.20 6.33 7.62
CA LEU A 672 -10.96 4.94 8.02
C LEU A 672 -12.06 4.08 7.41
N VAL A 673 -11.66 3.21 6.49
CA VAL A 673 -12.53 2.23 5.82
C VAL A 673 -12.17 0.86 6.36
N TRP A 674 -13.15 0.04 6.74
CA TRP A 674 -12.90 -1.37 7.03
C TRP A 674 -13.80 -2.26 6.18
N LYS A 675 -13.22 -3.33 5.61
CA LYS A 675 -13.95 -4.28 4.78
C LYS A 675 -14.87 -5.12 5.63
N THR A 676 -16.17 -5.01 5.42
CA THR A 676 -17.14 -5.91 6.06
C THR A 676 -18.32 -6.25 5.15
N GLY A 677 -18.69 -5.43 4.14
CA GLY A 677 -19.77 -5.74 3.18
C GLY A 677 -21.09 -6.19 3.84
N PHE A 678 -21.28 -5.77 5.11
CA PHE A 678 -22.23 -6.39 6.00
C PHE A 678 -23.66 -6.03 5.61
N LEU A 679 -23.91 -4.78 5.18
CA LEU A 679 -25.25 -4.33 4.84
C LEU A 679 -25.81 -5.14 3.67
N GLU A 680 -25.01 -5.29 2.62
CA GLU A 680 -25.31 -6.09 1.44
C GLU A 680 -25.58 -7.55 1.84
N SER A 681 -24.69 -8.13 2.64
CA SER A 681 -24.83 -9.50 3.14
C SER A 681 -26.13 -9.71 3.93
N VAL A 682 -26.51 -8.75 4.79
CA VAL A 682 -27.76 -8.83 5.55
C VAL A 682 -28.97 -8.63 4.64
N THR A 683 -28.94 -7.67 3.70
CA THR A 683 -30.03 -7.49 2.74
C THR A 683 -30.22 -8.71 1.84
N ASP A 684 -29.14 -9.34 1.39
CA ASP A 684 -29.18 -10.54 0.56
C ASP A 684 -29.70 -11.74 1.34
N VAL A 685 -29.24 -11.93 2.58
CA VAL A 685 -29.72 -12.99 3.49
C VAL A 685 -31.22 -12.83 3.77
N ILE A 686 -31.69 -11.60 4.02
CA ILE A 686 -33.12 -11.31 4.20
C ILE A 686 -33.87 -11.58 2.89
N ALA A 687 -33.38 -11.09 1.75
CA ALA A 687 -34.03 -11.30 0.45
C ALA A 687 -34.11 -12.78 0.04
N ASP A 688 -33.06 -13.56 0.25
CA ASP A 688 -32.99 -14.99 -0.10
C ASP A 688 -33.90 -15.86 0.76
N ALA A 689 -34.05 -15.54 2.05
CA ALA A 689 -34.98 -16.24 2.93
C ALA A 689 -36.43 -16.09 2.44
N PHE A 690 -36.80 -14.91 1.96
CA PHE A 690 -38.13 -14.68 1.36
C PHE A 690 -38.31 -15.35 -0.01
N ARG A 691 -37.23 -15.54 -0.81
CA ARG A 691 -37.31 -16.28 -2.08
C ARG A 691 -37.49 -17.79 -1.89
N ARG A 692 -37.11 -18.34 -0.72
CA ARG A 692 -37.17 -19.78 -0.43
C ARG A 692 -38.50 -20.27 0.14
N GLU A 693 -39.42 -19.38 0.51
CA GLU A 693 -40.78 -19.80 0.86
C GLU A 693 -41.66 -19.95 -0.41
N PRO A 694 -42.25 -21.13 -0.66
CA PRO A 694 -43.15 -21.31 -1.79
C PRO A 694 -44.46 -20.55 -1.55
N ALA A 695 -44.94 -19.88 -2.59
CA ALA A 695 -46.24 -19.22 -2.64
C ALA A 695 -47.35 -20.11 -2.03
N ARG A 696 -47.76 -19.78 -0.81
CA ARG A 696 -48.98 -20.29 -0.18
C ARG A 696 -49.81 -19.11 0.34
N ALA A 697 -50.85 -18.81 -0.44
CA ALA A 697 -52.13 -18.18 -0.10
C ALA A 697 -52.18 -16.66 0.20
N GLY A 698 -53.06 -15.96 -0.54
CA GLY A 698 -53.85 -14.81 -0.06
C GLY A 698 -53.22 -13.41 -0.20
N PHE A 699 -53.39 -12.79 -1.37
CA PHE A 699 -52.77 -11.53 -1.80
C PHE A 699 -53.32 -10.23 -1.16
N GLY A 700 -53.83 -10.22 0.08
CA GLY A 700 -54.61 -9.06 0.56
C GLY A 700 -54.56 -8.64 2.05
N GLU A 701 -54.21 -9.50 3.01
CA GLU A 701 -54.45 -9.20 4.45
C GLU A 701 -53.28 -9.59 5.38
N TRP A 702 -52.03 -9.43 4.94
CA TRP A 702 -50.84 -9.73 5.76
C TRP A 702 -49.84 -8.56 5.78
N PHE A 703 -50.30 -7.36 6.13
CA PHE A 703 -49.49 -6.14 6.10
C PHE A 703 -49.50 -5.39 7.44
N SER A 704 -48.64 -5.78 8.39
CA SER A 704 -47.99 -4.96 9.43
C SER A 704 -47.39 -5.84 10.53
N GLU A 705 -46.33 -5.33 11.21
CA GLU A 705 -45.58 -5.81 12.40
C GLU A 705 -45.17 -7.30 12.51
N GLN A 706 -46.03 -8.25 12.14
CA GLN A 706 -45.79 -9.69 12.13
C GLN A 706 -44.65 -10.09 11.17
N THR A 707 -44.46 -9.36 10.07
CA THR A 707 -43.36 -9.59 9.11
C THR A 707 -42.01 -9.22 9.71
N ASP A 708 -41.91 -8.08 10.42
CA ASP A 708 -40.69 -7.66 11.11
C ASP A 708 -40.35 -8.65 12.23
N LEU A 709 -41.34 -9.08 13.02
CA LEU A 709 -41.18 -10.09 14.06
C LEU A 709 -40.70 -11.44 13.51
N LEU A 710 -41.17 -11.83 12.32
CA LEU A 710 -40.70 -13.04 11.64
C LEU A 710 -39.24 -12.85 11.20
N ILE A 711 -38.88 -11.71 10.60
CA ILE A 711 -37.50 -11.40 10.19
C ILE A 711 -36.56 -11.42 11.40
N GLU A 712 -36.93 -10.75 12.48
CA GLU A 712 -36.15 -10.66 13.73
C GLU A 712 -35.90 -12.05 14.32
N LYS A 713 -36.89 -12.95 14.30
CA LYS A 713 -36.81 -14.31 14.89
C LYS A 713 -36.24 -15.39 13.97
N THR A 714 -36.46 -15.33 12.66
CA THR A 714 -36.12 -16.43 11.72
C THR A 714 -34.87 -16.18 10.89
N VAL A 715 -34.54 -14.93 10.58
CA VAL A 715 -33.41 -14.59 9.68
C VAL A 715 -32.35 -13.73 10.39
N GLY A 716 -32.77 -12.70 11.13
CA GLY A 716 -31.88 -11.77 11.83
C GLY A 716 -30.96 -12.46 12.84
N ARG A 717 -31.51 -13.33 13.68
CA ARG A 717 -30.73 -14.03 14.72
C ARG A 717 -29.83 -15.18 14.24
N PRO A 718 -30.26 -16.13 13.39
CA PRO A 718 -29.41 -17.25 13.01
C PRO A 718 -28.40 -16.90 11.90
N ALA A 719 -28.66 -15.90 11.05
CA ALA A 719 -27.80 -15.58 9.90
C ALA A 719 -27.10 -14.22 9.98
N ALA A 720 -27.77 -13.15 10.43
CA ALA A 720 -27.18 -11.80 10.44
C ALA A 720 -26.43 -11.45 11.75
N ARG A 721 -26.87 -11.95 12.91
CA ARG A 721 -26.18 -11.74 14.21
C ARG A 721 -24.72 -12.24 14.24
N PRO A 722 -24.36 -13.42 13.68
CA PRO A 722 -22.97 -13.86 13.62
C PRO A 722 -22.09 -12.86 12.86
N LEU A 723 -22.56 -12.37 11.71
CA LEU A 723 -21.87 -11.37 10.90
C LEU A 723 -21.69 -10.04 11.66
N TRP A 724 -22.70 -9.62 12.43
CA TRP A 724 -22.63 -8.41 13.25
C TRP A 724 -21.63 -8.55 14.39
N SER A 725 -21.61 -9.74 15.01
CA SER A 725 -20.70 -10.06 16.11
C SER A 725 -19.25 -10.11 15.61
N GLU A 726 -19.02 -10.76 14.46
CA GLU A 726 -17.73 -10.78 13.76
C GLU A 726 -17.25 -9.36 13.42
N MET A 727 -18.13 -8.50 12.90
CA MET A 727 -17.81 -7.08 12.61
C MET A 727 -17.32 -6.34 13.86
N LYS A 728 -18.00 -6.50 15.01
CA LYS A 728 -17.58 -5.89 16.29
C LYS A 728 -16.24 -6.44 16.78
N GLU A 729 -16.04 -7.75 16.68
CA GLU A 729 -14.77 -8.39 17.04
C GLU A 729 -13.62 -7.91 16.16
N ASN A 730 -13.84 -7.80 14.85
CA ASN A 730 -12.87 -7.29 13.88
C ASN A 730 -12.49 -5.83 14.17
N ALA A 731 -13.46 -4.98 14.54
CA ALA A 731 -13.20 -3.61 14.97
C ALA A 731 -12.32 -3.56 16.23
N GLY A 732 -12.53 -4.46 17.19
CA GLY A 732 -11.66 -4.60 18.37
C GLY A 732 -10.27 -5.12 18.03
N LEU A 733 -10.18 -6.16 17.20
CA LEU A 733 -8.93 -6.77 16.74
C LEU A 733 -8.06 -5.79 15.96
N ALA A 734 -8.66 -4.84 15.23
CA ALA A 734 -7.93 -3.79 14.50
C ALA A 734 -7.00 -2.97 15.41
N PHE A 735 -7.34 -2.79 16.69
CA PHE A 735 -6.55 -2.04 17.67
C PHE A 735 -5.68 -2.93 18.57
N ALA A 736 -5.61 -4.24 18.29
CA ALA A 736 -4.63 -5.11 18.93
C ALA A 736 -3.20 -4.76 18.48
N GLU A 737 -2.20 -5.19 19.25
CA GLU A 737 -0.79 -4.86 19.01
C GLU A 737 -0.36 -5.21 17.56
N ARG A 738 0.30 -4.27 16.88
CA ARG A 738 0.78 -4.41 15.48
C ARG A 738 -0.31 -4.61 14.42
N ARG A 739 -1.59 -4.43 14.77
CA ARG A 739 -2.69 -4.36 13.80
C ARG A 739 -2.86 -2.92 13.29
N GLY A 740 -3.73 -2.74 12.29
CA GLY A 740 -3.83 -1.49 11.54
C GLY A 740 -4.22 -0.27 12.39
N GLY A 741 -5.10 -0.44 13.38
CA GLY A 741 -5.47 0.60 14.32
C GLY A 741 -4.34 0.99 15.28
N ASP A 742 -3.57 0.02 15.79
CA ASP A 742 -2.38 0.30 16.63
C ASP A 742 -1.30 1.05 15.83
N LEU A 743 -1.04 0.62 14.60
CA LEU A 743 -0.09 1.28 13.71
C LEU A 743 -0.56 2.67 13.26
N LEU A 744 -1.88 2.88 13.14
CA LEU A 744 -2.47 4.19 12.83
C LEU A 744 -2.22 5.16 13.97
N LEU A 745 -2.38 4.71 15.23
CA LEU A 745 -2.04 5.51 16.41
C LEU A 745 -0.56 5.90 16.45
N ASP A 746 0.35 5.00 16.05
CA ASP A 746 1.79 5.34 15.95
C ASP A 746 2.06 6.47 14.95
N ALA A 747 1.37 6.46 13.81
CA ALA A 747 1.49 7.48 12.79
C ALA A 747 0.88 8.82 13.24
N MET A 748 -0.32 8.80 13.82
CA MET A 748 -0.96 10.01 14.36
C MET A 748 -0.18 10.61 15.53
N GLN A 749 0.46 9.78 16.37
CA GLN A 749 1.32 10.24 17.45
C GLN A 749 2.58 10.91 16.92
N ALA A 750 3.17 10.40 15.83
CA ALA A 750 4.27 11.06 15.15
C ALA A 750 3.86 12.42 14.57
N LEU A 751 2.70 12.50 13.91
CA LEU A 751 2.16 13.77 13.42
C LEU A 751 1.91 14.77 14.55
N CYS A 752 1.31 14.31 15.65
CA CYS A 752 1.10 15.13 16.85
C CYS A 752 2.42 15.68 17.40
N ALA A 753 3.49 14.89 17.38
CA ALA A 753 4.81 15.34 17.85
C ALA A 753 5.37 16.48 16.98
N ASN A 754 5.14 16.47 15.66
CA ASN A 754 5.64 17.53 14.76
C ASN A 754 5.03 18.91 15.07
N TRP A 755 3.78 18.94 15.55
CA TRP A 755 3.00 20.18 15.67
C TRP A 755 2.67 20.58 17.12
N GLY A 756 2.82 19.65 18.07
CA GLY A 756 2.66 19.92 19.51
C GLY A 756 1.31 20.56 19.83
N GLU A 757 1.35 21.74 20.45
CA GLU A 757 0.15 22.51 20.86
C GLU A 757 -0.72 22.97 19.67
N GLN A 758 -0.16 23.06 18.46
CA GLN A 758 -0.91 23.46 17.28
C GLN A 758 -1.81 22.34 16.74
N PHE A 759 -1.55 21.08 17.12
CA PHE A 759 -2.26 19.92 16.61
C PHE A 759 -3.60 19.70 17.31
N GLU A 760 -4.64 19.46 16.51
CA GLU A 760 -5.98 19.09 16.97
C GLU A 760 -6.44 17.83 16.25
N LEU A 761 -6.93 16.85 17.02
CA LEU A 761 -7.52 15.63 16.50
C LEU A 761 -9.04 15.67 16.70
N HIS A 762 -9.78 15.57 15.61
CA HIS A 762 -11.23 15.48 15.62
C HIS A 762 -11.65 14.10 15.14
N LEU A 763 -12.55 13.46 15.88
CA LEU A 763 -13.06 12.13 15.56
C LEU A 763 -14.51 12.27 15.06
N ILE A 764 -14.83 11.63 13.94
CA ILE A 764 -16.20 11.53 13.42
C ILE A 764 -16.50 10.06 13.18
N GLY A 765 -17.55 9.53 13.80
CA GLY A 765 -17.97 8.14 13.63
C GLY A 765 -19.41 8.05 13.21
N HIS A 766 -19.66 7.53 12.01
CA HIS A 766 -21.01 7.26 11.53
C HIS A 766 -21.40 5.81 11.77
N SER A 767 -22.60 5.55 12.28
CA SER A 767 -23.13 4.20 12.47
C SER A 767 -22.17 3.32 13.29
N ALA A 768 -21.73 2.17 12.77
CA ALA A 768 -20.75 1.30 13.40
C ALA A 768 -19.36 1.93 13.57
N GLY A 769 -19.09 3.09 12.93
CA GLY A 769 -17.94 3.96 13.19
C GLY A 769 -17.74 4.28 14.67
N SER A 770 -18.83 4.36 15.43
CA SER A 770 -18.80 4.55 16.89
C SER A 770 -18.13 3.39 17.65
N ILE A 771 -18.14 2.18 17.12
CA ILE A 771 -17.50 1.03 17.76
C ILE A 771 -15.97 1.14 17.61
N ALA A 772 -15.49 1.43 16.41
CA ALA A 772 -14.06 1.60 16.17
C ALA A 772 -13.48 2.84 16.87
N ILE A 773 -14.21 3.96 16.94
CA ILE A 773 -13.79 5.11 17.75
C ILE A 773 -13.69 4.72 19.23
N GLY A 774 -14.63 3.93 19.75
CA GLY A 774 -14.58 3.46 21.13
C GLY A 774 -13.33 2.61 21.41
N HIS A 775 -12.97 1.72 20.48
CA HIS A 775 -11.72 0.95 20.57
C HIS A 775 -10.46 1.82 20.43
N LEU A 776 -10.49 2.82 19.54
CA LEU A 776 -9.41 3.80 19.40
C LEU A 776 -9.16 4.57 20.70
N LEU A 777 -10.23 5.06 21.34
CA LEU A 777 -10.16 5.78 22.62
C LEU A 777 -9.63 4.86 23.74
N ALA A 778 -10.08 3.61 23.80
CA ALA A 778 -9.55 2.63 24.76
C ALA A 778 -8.05 2.34 24.54
N ALA A 779 -7.61 2.23 23.29
CA ALA A 779 -6.21 2.05 22.94
C ALA A 779 -5.37 3.29 23.32
N LEU A 780 -5.88 4.51 23.07
CA LEU A 780 -5.26 5.75 23.52
C LEU A 780 -5.14 5.82 25.04
N ALA A 781 -6.21 5.50 25.77
CA ALA A 781 -6.21 5.48 27.23
C ALA A 781 -5.21 4.44 27.78
N ALA A 782 -5.11 3.27 27.14
CA ALA A 782 -4.11 2.25 27.49
C ALA A 782 -2.67 2.76 27.25
N ARG A 783 -2.41 3.43 26.12
CA ARG A 783 -1.11 4.07 25.84
C ARG A 783 -0.78 5.16 26.86
N LYS A 784 -1.75 5.99 27.24
CA LYS A 784 -1.60 7.05 28.24
C LYS A 784 -1.22 6.47 29.60
N ARG A 785 -1.93 5.43 30.06
CA ARG A 785 -1.60 4.70 31.31
C ARG A 785 -0.20 4.08 31.27
N ALA A 786 0.24 3.63 30.10
CA ALA A 786 1.59 3.10 29.90
C ALA A 786 2.67 4.19 29.70
N GLY A 787 2.31 5.48 29.69
CA GLY A 787 3.23 6.58 29.41
C GLY A 787 3.78 6.60 27.98
N ARG A 788 3.05 6.05 27.01
CA ARG A 788 3.48 5.88 25.61
C ARG A 788 2.65 6.65 24.58
N ASP A 789 1.65 7.44 24.98
CA ASP A 789 0.73 8.12 24.05
C ASP A 789 1.32 9.39 23.41
N GLY A 790 2.46 9.87 23.88
CA GLY A 790 3.14 11.05 23.31
C GLY A 790 2.30 12.32 23.34
N GLY A 791 1.35 12.42 24.27
CA GLY A 791 0.42 13.56 24.38
C GLY A 791 -0.77 13.52 23.42
N LEU A 792 -0.87 12.53 22.53
CA LEU A 792 -1.95 12.44 21.53
C LEU A 792 -3.34 12.41 22.18
N SER A 793 -3.50 11.75 23.33
CA SER A 793 -4.79 11.70 24.05
C SER A 793 -5.26 13.10 24.48
N GLY A 794 -4.33 14.00 24.81
CA GLY A 794 -4.62 15.39 25.17
C GLY A 794 -5.02 16.27 23.98
N ARG A 795 -4.79 15.81 22.74
CA ARG A 795 -5.08 16.55 21.50
C ARG A 795 -6.43 16.22 20.88
N VAL A 796 -7.19 15.26 21.42
CA VAL A 796 -8.56 14.97 20.96
C VAL A 796 -9.44 16.17 21.31
N ALA A 797 -9.82 16.97 20.31
CA ALA A 797 -10.55 18.22 20.48
C ALA A 797 -12.08 18.02 20.44
N SER A 798 -12.58 17.13 19.58
CA SER A 798 -14.02 16.81 19.51
C SER A 798 -14.26 15.35 19.10
N ILE A 799 -15.36 14.77 19.56
CA ILE A 799 -15.84 13.43 19.19
C ILE A 799 -17.28 13.58 18.71
N ASN A 800 -17.51 13.33 17.42
CA ASN A 800 -18.81 13.51 16.79
C ASN A 800 -19.35 12.15 16.35
N LEU A 801 -20.46 11.70 16.95
CA LEU A 801 -21.08 10.43 16.61
C LEU A 801 -22.38 10.68 15.85
N HIS A 802 -22.46 10.17 14.63
CA HIS A 802 -23.62 10.27 13.76
C HIS A 802 -24.34 8.92 13.78
N ALA A 803 -25.57 8.87 14.30
CA ALA A 803 -26.37 7.65 14.46
C ALA A 803 -25.58 6.46 15.06
N PRO A 804 -24.98 6.57 16.26
CA PRO A 804 -24.05 5.57 16.77
C PRO A 804 -24.69 4.19 16.96
N ALA A 805 -24.17 3.19 16.23
CA ALA A 805 -24.69 1.82 16.23
C ALA A 805 -24.02 0.90 17.27
N CYS A 806 -23.65 1.44 18.44
CA CYS A 806 -23.05 0.66 19.53
C CYS A 806 -24.04 0.50 20.69
N SER A 807 -23.97 -0.62 21.42
CA SER A 807 -24.78 -0.79 22.63
C SER A 807 -24.46 0.24 23.69
N VAL A 808 -25.41 0.56 24.57
CA VAL A 808 -25.19 1.44 25.72
C VAL A 808 -24.13 0.86 26.67
N SER A 809 -24.06 -0.46 26.82
CA SER A 809 -23.02 -1.13 27.60
C SER A 809 -21.62 -0.90 27.02
N PHE A 810 -21.47 -0.93 25.69
CA PHE A 810 -20.25 -0.54 25.01
C PHE A 810 -19.96 0.95 25.22
N ALA A 811 -20.99 1.80 25.09
CA ALA A 811 -20.87 3.24 25.24
C ALA A 811 -20.33 3.63 26.63
N ASN A 812 -20.85 3.02 27.70
CA ASN A 812 -20.35 3.22 29.07
C ASN A 812 -18.86 2.85 29.21
N ARG A 813 -18.46 1.71 28.63
CA ARG A 813 -17.08 1.21 28.72
C ARG A 813 -16.08 2.11 28.00
N HIS A 814 -16.46 2.66 26.85
CA HIS A 814 -15.53 3.34 25.93
C HIS A 814 -15.64 4.86 25.92
N TYR A 815 -16.80 5.41 26.32
CA TYR A 815 -17.08 6.84 26.35
C TYR A 815 -17.48 7.32 27.75
N GLY A 816 -18.51 6.70 28.33
CA GLY A 816 -19.13 7.16 29.59
C GLY A 816 -18.20 7.16 30.80
N GLY A 817 -17.19 6.30 30.81
CA GLY A 817 -16.22 6.19 31.91
C GLY A 817 -15.15 7.28 31.96
N ASP A 818 -15.05 8.16 30.97
CA ASP A 818 -14.06 9.25 30.92
C ASP A 818 -14.76 10.62 30.76
N ALA A 819 -14.67 11.45 31.80
CA ALA A 819 -15.31 12.76 31.83
C ALA A 819 -14.80 13.69 30.71
N ALA A 820 -13.51 13.63 30.36
CA ALA A 820 -12.94 14.46 29.30
C ALA A 820 -13.44 14.02 27.91
N VAL A 821 -13.72 12.72 27.73
CA VAL A 821 -14.38 12.20 26.53
C VAL A 821 -15.81 12.69 26.46
N MET A 822 -16.58 12.58 27.55
CA MET A 822 -17.99 13.01 27.60
C MET A 822 -18.18 14.51 27.40
N GLU A 823 -17.25 15.34 27.88
CA GLU A 823 -17.26 16.80 27.66
C GLU A 823 -17.10 17.17 26.18
N ARG A 824 -16.38 16.33 25.41
CA ARG A 824 -16.07 16.55 23.99
C ARG A 824 -16.98 15.76 23.05
N LEU A 825 -17.91 14.98 23.60
CA LEU A 825 -18.83 14.15 22.85
C LEU A 825 -20.02 14.98 22.34
N HIS A 826 -20.31 14.81 21.06
CA HIS A 826 -21.46 15.35 20.35
C HIS A 826 -22.19 14.21 19.65
N MET A 827 -23.51 14.26 19.62
CA MET A 827 -24.35 13.23 19.01
C MET A 827 -25.33 13.84 18.02
N GLU A 828 -25.49 13.17 16.89
CA GLU A 828 -26.55 13.45 15.92
C GLU A 828 -27.38 12.16 15.80
N VAL A 829 -28.68 12.23 16.07
CA VAL A 829 -29.61 11.09 16.06
C VAL A 829 -30.89 11.44 15.30
N LEU A 830 -31.61 10.43 14.80
CA LEU A 830 -32.97 10.63 14.30
C LEU A 830 -33.94 10.53 15.48
N THR A 831 -35.08 11.22 15.39
CA THR A 831 -36.17 10.99 16.34
C THR A 831 -36.75 9.58 16.18
N ASP A 832 -37.35 9.07 17.25
CA ASP A 832 -37.96 7.73 17.25
C ASP A 832 -39.00 7.54 16.13
N GLU A 833 -39.75 8.60 15.81
CA GLU A 833 -40.74 8.61 14.72
C GLU A 833 -40.10 8.37 13.36
N ILE A 834 -38.94 9.00 13.10
CA ILE A 834 -38.21 8.85 11.83
C ILE A 834 -37.51 7.49 11.76
N GLU A 835 -36.86 7.05 12.84
CA GLU A 835 -36.24 5.71 12.91
C GLU A 835 -37.25 4.58 12.63
N ARG A 836 -38.50 4.70 13.11
CA ARG A 836 -39.57 3.73 12.87
C ARG A 836 -40.17 3.79 11.47
N ARG A 837 -39.93 4.87 10.72
CA ARG A 837 -40.38 5.05 9.32
C ARG A 837 -39.30 4.74 8.31
N ASP A 838 -38.04 4.63 8.74
CA ASP A 838 -36.92 4.22 7.92
C ASP A 838 -37.02 2.73 7.53
N THR A 839 -36.18 2.26 6.61
CA THR A 839 -36.23 0.89 6.11
C THR A 839 -34.83 0.34 5.85
N VAL A 840 -34.61 -0.96 6.14
CA VAL A 840 -33.42 -1.70 5.70
C VAL A 840 -33.79 -2.64 4.57
N GLY A 841 -33.30 -2.33 3.36
CA GLY A 841 -33.75 -2.99 2.13
C GLY A 841 -35.25 -2.81 1.88
N PRO A 842 -35.87 -3.59 0.98
CA PRO A 842 -37.30 -3.45 0.68
C PRO A 842 -38.22 -4.09 1.73
N ILE A 843 -37.67 -4.68 2.79
CA ILE A 843 -38.36 -5.69 3.61
C ILE A 843 -38.49 -5.28 5.08
N TYR A 844 -37.39 -4.88 5.75
CA TYR A 844 -37.46 -4.47 7.16
C TYR A 844 -37.87 -3.00 7.27
N ARG A 845 -39.01 -2.72 7.93
CA ARG A 845 -39.68 -1.41 7.87
C ARG A 845 -39.35 -0.49 9.05
N LYS A 846 -38.14 -0.63 9.60
CA LYS A 846 -37.55 0.28 10.58
C LYS A 846 -36.09 0.50 10.20
N SER A 847 -35.45 1.43 10.89
CA SER A 847 -34.04 1.72 10.72
C SER A 847 -33.13 0.54 11.02
N LEU A 848 -31.86 0.68 10.60
CA LEU A 848 -30.82 -0.28 10.95
C LEU A 848 -30.59 -0.36 12.46
N LEU A 849 -30.73 0.74 13.22
CA LEU A 849 -30.55 0.71 14.67
C LEU A 849 -31.62 -0.15 15.36
N TYR A 850 -32.86 -0.13 14.86
CA TYR A 850 -33.90 -1.04 15.31
C TYR A 850 -33.60 -2.49 14.95
N LEU A 851 -33.10 -2.77 13.74
CA LEU A 851 -32.70 -4.12 13.37
C LEU A 851 -31.59 -4.65 14.30
N VAL A 852 -30.61 -3.81 14.61
CA VAL A 852 -29.51 -4.14 15.53
C VAL A 852 -30.06 -4.43 16.93
N SER A 853 -30.87 -3.51 17.47
CA SER A 853 -31.53 -3.61 18.78
C SER A 853 -32.36 -4.89 18.91
N ASN A 854 -33.18 -5.19 17.90
CA ASN A 854 -34.21 -6.21 17.99
C ASN A 854 -33.73 -7.60 17.56
N ALA A 855 -32.66 -7.72 16.77
CA ALA A 855 -32.29 -9.01 16.19
C ALA A 855 -30.79 -9.32 16.19
N LEU A 856 -29.91 -8.32 16.12
CA LEU A 856 -28.48 -8.56 15.89
C LEU A 856 -27.66 -8.58 17.17
N GLU A 857 -28.14 -7.98 18.24
CA GLU A 857 -27.52 -8.09 19.56
C GLU A 857 -27.83 -9.43 20.25
N ALA A 858 -27.06 -9.71 21.31
CA ALA A 858 -27.25 -10.93 22.09
C ALA A 858 -28.67 -11.02 22.66
N ASP A 859 -29.13 -9.92 23.27
CA ASP A 859 -30.45 -9.77 23.85
C ASP A 859 -31.39 -9.04 22.89
N LEU A 860 -32.70 -9.36 22.95
CA LEU A 860 -33.71 -8.63 22.17
C LEU A 860 -33.90 -7.24 22.77
N HIS A 861 -34.28 -6.28 21.93
CA HIS A 861 -34.48 -4.89 22.33
C HIS A 861 -33.29 -4.38 23.17
N THR A 862 -32.07 -4.62 22.70
CA THR A 862 -30.86 -4.11 23.34
C THR A 862 -30.78 -2.59 23.13
N PRO A 863 -30.54 -1.77 24.17
CA PRO A 863 -30.40 -0.34 23.98
C PRO A 863 -29.16 0.01 23.16
N ILE A 864 -29.40 0.57 21.98
CA ILE A 864 -28.38 1.07 21.05
C ILE A 864 -28.29 2.59 21.18
N LEU A 865 -27.08 3.10 21.38
CA LEU A 865 -26.83 4.49 21.76
C LEU A 865 -27.47 5.52 20.82
N GLY A 866 -27.54 5.23 19.53
CA GLY A 866 -28.12 6.13 18.53
C GLY A 866 -29.65 6.21 18.53
N LEU A 867 -30.35 5.31 19.23
CA LEU A 867 -31.81 5.37 19.36
C LEU A 867 -32.19 6.47 20.37
N ASP A 868 -32.95 7.48 19.92
CA ASP A 868 -33.35 8.65 20.72
C ASP A 868 -33.95 8.28 22.09
N ARG A 869 -34.77 7.23 22.11
CA ARG A 869 -35.39 6.64 23.31
C ARG A 869 -34.43 6.20 24.42
N VAL A 870 -33.13 6.04 24.16
CA VAL A 870 -32.14 5.66 25.19
C VAL A 870 -32.13 6.66 26.35
N ASN A 871 -32.34 7.94 26.06
CA ASN A 871 -32.34 8.99 27.09
C ASN A 871 -33.74 9.27 27.68
N ASP A 872 -34.79 8.59 27.21
CA ASP A 872 -36.13 8.70 27.79
C ASP A 872 -36.23 7.88 29.09
N GLU A 873 -36.24 8.56 30.24
CA GLU A 873 -36.40 7.94 31.55
C GLU A 873 -37.73 7.17 31.72
N GLY A 874 -38.74 7.50 30.90
CA GLY A 874 -40.05 6.85 30.88
C GLY A 874 -40.15 5.63 29.97
N ASP A 875 -39.19 5.36 29.08
CA ASP A 875 -39.22 4.20 28.18
C ASP A 875 -38.80 2.92 28.91
N SER A 876 -39.73 1.97 29.01
CA SER A 876 -39.53 0.63 29.57
C SER A 876 -39.52 -0.48 28.51
N GLY A 877 -39.49 -0.14 27.21
CA GLY A 877 -39.57 -1.07 26.09
C GLY A 877 -38.29 -1.86 25.79
N TRP A 878 -37.42 -2.04 26.79
CA TRP A 878 -36.16 -2.77 26.69
C TRP A 878 -36.30 -4.15 27.34
N ASP A 879 -36.04 -5.23 26.61
CA ASP A 879 -36.24 -6.63 27.07
C ASP A 879 -35.03 -7.19 27.86
N GLY A 880 -34.25 -6.29 28.46
CA GLY A 880 -32.95 -6.63 29.03
C GLY A 880 -32.99 -7.36 30.37
N SER A 881 -31.92 -8.11 30.66
CA SER A 881 -31.59 -8.58 32.01
C SER A 881 -31.40 -7.41 32.99
N SER A 882 -31.23 -7.68 34.28
CA SER A 882 -30.86 -6.67 35.31
C SER A 882 -29.74 -5.71 34.85
N ASP A 883 -28.80 -6.22 34.05
CA ASP A 883 -27.62 -5.52 33.57
C ASP A 883 -27.97 -4.40 32.57
N THR A 884 -29.11 -4.48 31.90
CA THR A 884 -29.57 -3.46 30.93
C THR A 884 -30.07 -2.21 31.64
N GLY A 885 -30.83 -2.37 32.73
CA GLY A 885 -31.26 -1.26 33.57
C GLY A 885 -30.08 -0.52 34.20
N GLU A 886 -29.08 -1.27 34.68
CA GLU A 886 -27.84 -0.69 35.20
C GLU A 886 -27.05 0.06 34.12
N ALA A 887 -26.88 -0.52 32.94
CA ALA A 887 -26.19 0.13 31.83
C ALA A 887 -26.88 1.45 31.41
N LEU A 888 -28.21 1.47 31.31
CA LEU A 888 -28.98 2.69 31.01
C LEU A 888 -28.83 3.72 32.12
N ALA A 889 -28.93 3.32 33.38
CA ALA A 889 -28.77 4.22 34.53
C ALA A 889 -27.38 4.89 34.54
N LEU A 890 -26.31 4.11 34.34
CA LEU A 890 -24.94 4.61 34.27
C LEU A 890 -24.74 5.59 33.12
N TRP A 891 -25.27 5.27 31.93
CA TRP A 891 -25.16 6.15 30.77
C TRP A 891 -25.90 7.46 30.99
N ARG A 892 -27.15 7.40 31.43
CA ARG A 892 -27.98 8.58 31.73
C ARG A 892 -27.33 9.46 32.79
N GLN A 893 -26.73 8.86 33.82
CA GLN A 893 -25.97 9.60 34.83
C GLN A 893 -24.78 10.34 34.21
N ALA A 894 -23.98 9.68 33.38
CA ALA A 894 -22.82 10.28 32.72
C ALA A 894 -23.25 11.38 31.71
N ALA A 895 -24.30 11.15 30.93
CA ALA A 895 -24.87 12.09 29.99
C ALA A 895 -25.40 13.35 30.71
N LYS A 896 -26.11 13.17 31.83
CA LYS A 896 -26.60 14.27 32.67
C LYS A 896 -25.44 15.06 33.30
N ALA A 897 -24.46 14.38 33.87
CA ALA A 897 -23.30 15.02 34.50
C ALA A 897 -22.49 15.88 33.51
N SER A 898 -22.33 15.40 32.27
CA SER A 898 -21.63 16.12 31.20
C SER A 898 -22.48 17.12 30.43
N LYS A 899 -23.79 17.19 30.71
CA LYS A 899 -24.78 17.99 29.95
C LYS A 899 -24.79 17.64 28.46
N LEU A 900 -24.67 16.36 28.13
CA LEU A 900 -24.58 15.86 26.76
C LEU A 900 -25.79 16.26 25.90
N GLU A 901 -26.97 16.38 26.50
CA GLU A 901 -28.20 16.80 25.83
C GLU A 901 -28.05 18.13 25.06
N ALA A 902 -27.30 19.10 25.60
CA ALA A 902 -27.04 20.37 24.92
C ALA A 902 -26.12 20.24 23.69
N ARG A 903 -25.51 19.06 23.49
CA ARG A 903 -24.62 18.68 22.39
C ARG A 903 -25.20 17.51 21.56
N THR A 904 -26.45 17.14 21.82
CA THR A 904 -27.20 16.16 21.03
C THR A 904 -28.17 16.90 20.13
N HIS A 905 -28.10 16.66 18.83
CA HIS A 905 -29.04 17.20 17.86
C HIS A 905 -29.92 16.07 17.30
N ARG A 906 -31.22 16.36 17.18
CA ARG A 906 -32.23 15.42 16.69
C ARG A 906 -32.72 15.85 15.32
N ILE A 907 -32.68 14.96 14.35
CA ILE A 907 -33.30 15.16 13.05
C ILE A 907 -34.79 14.84 13.19
N GLU A 908 -35.61 15.89 13.29
CA GLU A 908 -37.06 15.79 13.50
C GLU A 908 -37.85 15.67 12.20
N GLY A 909 -37.33 16.24 11.10
CA GLY A 909 -37.99 16.27 9.81
C GLY A 909 -37.84 14.96 9.02
N PRO A 910 -38.84 14.55 8.21
CA PRO A 910 -38.75 13.34 7.39
C PRO A 910 -37.78 13.48 6.21
N ARG A 911 -37.21 14.67 6.00
CA ARG A 911 -36.28 14.96 4.91
C ARG A 911 -35.09 15.77 5.40
N ILE A 912 -33.93 15.48 4.83
CA ILE A 912 -32.66 16.18 5.03
C ILE A 912 -32.26 16.90 3.75
N GLU A 913 -31.52 17.99 3.92
CA GLU A 913 -30.94 18.75 2.81
C GLU A 913 -29.67 18.04 2.33
N VAL A 914 -29.62 17.70 1.04
CA VAL A 914 -28.49 16.94 0.46
C VAL A 914 -27.70 17.73 -0.56
N ALA A 915 -28.29 18.80 -1.10
CA ALA A 915 -27.60 19.76 -1.95
C ALA A 915 -28.37 21.08 -2.06
N LEU A 916 -27.70 22.13 -2.52
CA LEU A 916 -28.32 23.37 -2.97
C LEU A 916 -28.47 23.36 -4.49
N GLY A 917 -29.68 23.63 -4.97
CA GLY A 917 -30.02 23.75 -6.38
C GLY A 917 -29.35 24.97 -7.03
N ALA A 918 -29.33 25.02 -8.36
CA ALA A 918 -28.77 26.15 -9.10
C ALA A 918 -29.53 27.48 -8.86
N ASP A 919 -30.77 27.37 -8.38
CA ASP A 919 -31.65 28.45 -7.94
C ASP A 919 -31.52 28.78 -6.44
N GLY A 920 -30.60 28.11 -5.73
CA GLY A 920 -30.39 28.26 -4.29
C GLY A 920 -31.39 27.51 -3.41
N GLN A 921 -32.32 26.74 -3.98
CA GLN A 921 -33.30 25.97 -3.20
C GLN A 921 -32.71 24.62 -2.73
N PRO A 922 -33.02 24.17 -1.51
CA PRO A 922 -32.51 22.90 -1.02
C PRO A 922 -33.14 21.71 -1.75
N LEU A 923 -32.29 20.77 -2.18
CA LEU A 923 -32.70 19.46 -2.64
C LEU A 923 -32.81 18.53 -1.43
N LEU A 924 -33.97 17.89 -1.29
CA LEU A 924 -34.34 17.11 -0.12
C LEU A 924 -34.37 15.61 -0.40
N GLN A 925 -33.74 14.82 0.46
CA GLN A 925 -33.83 13.36 0.50
C GLN A 925 -34.54 12.91 1.78
N ALA A 926 -35.13 11.71 1.80
CA ALA A 926 -35.66 11.14 3.05
C ALA A 926 -34.57 11.06 4.12
N ALA A 927 -34.91 11.42 5.36
CA ALA A 927 -34.05 11.24 6.52
C ALA A 927 -33.98 9.74 6.85
N THR A 928 -32.80 9.14 6.74
CA THR A 928 -32.56 7.70 6.99
C THR A 928 -31.28 7.52 7.77
N HIS A 929 -31.10 6.34 8.39
CA HIS A 929 -29.87 5.99 9.11
C HIS A 929 -28.61 6.15 8.26
N GLY A 930 -28.71 5.77 6.97
CA GLY A 930 -27.61 5.91 6.00
C GLY A 930 -27.41 7.34 5.47
N GLY A 931 -28.40 8.22 5.63
CA GLY A 931 -28.43 9.56 5.03
C GLY A 931 -27.62 10.63 5.78
N PHE A 932 -27.07 10.34 6.95
CA PHE A 932 -26.28 11.30 7.74
C PHE A 932 -25.06 11.86 7.00
N ASP A 933 -24.39 11.03 6.20
CA ASP A 933 -23.25 11.46 5.37
C ASP A 933 -23.67 12.39 4.21
N ASN A 934 -24.96 12.39 3.85
CA ASN A 934 -25.52 13.20 2.77
C ASN A 934 -26.11 14.52 3.29
N ASP A 935 -26.36 14.66 4.60
CA ASP A 935 -26.96 15.85 5.20
C ASP A 935 -25.95 17.01 5.22
N ILE A 936 -26.16 18.00 4.35
CA ILE A 936 -25.29 19.18 4.25
C ILE A 936 -25.38 20.04 5.52
N GLY A 937 -26.53 20.08 6.19
CA GLY A 937 -26.72 20.84 7.42
C GLY A 937 -25.95 20.23 8.57
N LEU A 938 -26.00 18.90 8.71
CA LEU A 938 -25.20 18.17 9.69
C LEU A 938 -23.70 18.35 9.46
N MET A 939 -23.25 18.16 8.22
CA MET A 939 -21.84 18.31 7.89
C MET A 939 -21.36 19.75 8.08
N THR A 940 -22.21 20.74 7.80
CA THR A 940 -21.95 22.15 8.09
C THR A 940 -21.75 22.37 9.58
N ARG A 941 -22.71 21.99 10.44
CA ARG A 941 -22.61 22.12 11.90
C ARG A 941 -21.35 21.45 12.47
N THR A 942 -21.02 20.27 11.95
CA THR A 942 -19.85 19.51 12.38
C THR A 942 -18.55 20.24 12.02
N LEU A 943 -18.44 20.78 10.80
CA LEU A 943 -17.28 21.54 10.38
C LEU A 943 -17.17 22.90 11.09
N GLU A 944 -18.28 23.59 11.33
CA GLU A 944 -18.31 24.86 12.09
C GLU A 944 -17.81 24.64 13.52
N ARG A 945 -18.23 23.54 14.14
CA ARG A 945 -17.75 23.11 15.46
C ARG A 945 -16.25 22.83 15.48
N ILE A 946 -15.74 22.14 14.44
CA ILE A 946 -14.31 21.80 14.31
C ILE A 946 -13.46 23.05 14.06
N THR A 947 -13.94 23.96 13.21
CA THR A 947 -13.21 25.17 12.80
C THR A 947 -13.34 26.31 13.82
N GLY A 948 -14.43 26.31 14.60
CA GLY A 948 -14.77 27.32 15.60
C GLY A 948 -15.49 28.54 15.02
N GLY A 949 -16.11 28.44 13.85
CA GLY A 949 -16.77 29.56 13.18
C GLY A 949 -17.37 29.23 11.82
N GLU A 950 -17.70 30.27 11.05
CA GLU A 950 -18.26 30.16 9.70
C GLU A 950 -17.30 29.47 8.73
N LEU A 951 -17.85 28.67 7.82
CA LEU A 951 -17.07 27.90 6.85
C LEU A 951 -16.52 28.79 5.72
N ALA A 952 -15.22 28.65 5.45
CA ALA A 952 -14.58 29.26 4.28
C ALA A 952 -15.10 28.65 2.96
N LEU A 953 -15.50 27.38 2.99
CA LEU A 953 -16.16 26.69 1.89
C LEU A 953 -17.45 26.05 2.41
N PRO A 954 -18.64 26.59 2.10
CA PRO A 954 -19.91 25.99 2.48
C PRO A 954 -20.07 24.56 1.94
N VAL A 955 -20.82 23.73 2.66
CA VAL A 955 -21.18 22.38 2.19
C VAL A 955 -22.42 22.50 1.30
N GLU A 956 -22.25 22.27 -0.01
CA GLU A 956 -23.29 22.60 -0.99
C GLU A 956 -23.91 21.38 -1.70
N ASP A 957 -23.21 20.26 -1.80
CA ASP A 957 -23.68 19.04 -2.48
C ASP A 957 -22.97 17.80 -1.94
N LEU A 958 -23.74 16.88 -1.36
CA LEU A 958 -23.33 15.57 -0.85
C LEU A 958 -24.20 14.45 -1.43
N ARG A 959 -24.83 14.65 -2.59
CA ARG A 959 -25.64 13.62 -3.25
C ARG A 959 -24.77 12.61 -4.02
N GLY A 960 -25.31 11.43 -4.31
CA GLY A 960 -24.83 10.58 -5.40
C GLY A 960 -23.87 9.45 -5.03
N PHE A 961 -23.82 9.09 -3.74
CA PHE A 961 -23.12 7.95 -3.15
C PHE A 961 -23.92 7.39 -1.96
#